data_AF-A0A8C9ND68-F1
#
_entry.id   AF-A0A8C9ND68-F1
#
_cell.length_a   1.000
_cell.length_b   1.000
_cell.length_c   1.000
_cell.angle_alpha   90.00
_cell.angle_beta   90.00
_cell.angle_gamma   90.00
#
_symmetry.space_group_name_H-M   'P 1'
#
loop_
_entity.id
_entity.type
_entity.pdbx_description
1 polymer ?
#
loop_
_entity_poly.entity_id
_entity_poly.type
_entity_poly.pdbx_seq_one_letter_code
_entity_poly.pdbx_strand_id
1 'polypeptide(L)'
;MDWDEELLETWLKELNRTDNDASAIQKYALQDEGKLGSLNLQIEKLTMEANQKRRALDNELTETITAQMELDRAAEDFRRVHQERQEVIRQWENAIHQMQKRDQEIDQCASLIAEIKQEIRNKEILLREKTAFLVNETVNNMEYEKRILTAEREANNLRKEFQAQDTRRTQLQDELQNLKSIVNKTASDLESLRTQITNLKKEIQEKQARLKLLNEKNASLSDKLKLAIEETLTAEEKALKLEEILKEEEKSVEEKENEMRQLKDLLFKKTQELKVQSDKEKIILAEIEGGQKSLKSLKSRLCKLDTDLLKQQELIYNQDFYIQQIQRRLSRLEGEVNSDEKEVLEGKVAELKKTLEEKKKAYDALQSLYRKLQEMMVEDNLLKLELKRLRNTLCNKAEKVLTLEKQQLELKKVIAERTEEIRIHKAMLDSQIRLLDQERHHLSAEFQERLWKIDKLKRKYEIFTLSMMPPEGEEMKSQAYYAIKAAQEKEALQQEGDDLDAKICKAEKEIMAMENSLCVLKNWNRHYKNSLKAVPETSEELEEKLKLEKDKKDADEKYKYKKRKIKELQEKIQSMQQHFNVIQTQQALLKEQKKEKQALIFQLKKDIEEQKPKLNRVIKQCSKLSREIESQREGGPETLEEKDIHLRELKAFNKTVNQVIADVLEANPDLFEAFQMYFDKYNLELPVALSPSGSQISQTPQSSLPSTRGPSRRTSASSEVSPAKVVELTLPMPTPEEAAALGSQSASRGSTSGISERRKT
;
A
#
# COMPACT_ATOMS: atom_id res chain seq x y z
N MET A 1 -149.74 -118.20 -2.95
CA MET A 1 -148.54 -118.96 -2.63
C MET A 1 -147.46 -118.79 -3.70
N ASP A 2 -147.78 -118.47 -4.96
CA ASP A 2 -146.76 -118.27 -6.02
C ASP A 2 -146.08 -116.88 -6.07
N TRP A 3 -146.59 -115.88 -5.35
CA TRP A 3 -146.00 -114.52 -5.34
C TRP A 3 -144.77 -114.39 -4.42
N ASP A 4 -144.66 -115.23 -3.40
CA ASP A 4 -143.57 -115.12 -2.42
C ASP A 4 -142.25 -115.70 -2.95
N GLU A 5 -142.30 -116.63 -3.91
CA GLU A 5 -141.13 -117.28 -4.50
C GLU A 5 -140.46 -116.39 -5.57
N GLU A 6 -141.24 -115.70 -6.41
CA GLU A 6 -140.72 -114.70 -7.36
C GLU A 6 -140.12 -113.48 -6.64
N LEU A 7 -140.71 -113.06 -5.51
CA LEU A 7 -140.16 -111.97 -4.70
C LEU A 7 -138.79 -112.35 -4.12
N LEU A 8 -138.64 -113.56 -3.59
CA LEU A 8 -137.36 -114.02 -3.05
C LEU A 8 -136.28 -114.14 -4.13
N GLU A 9 -136.62 -114.64 -5.33
CA GLU A 9 -135.68 -114.69 -6.45
C GLU A 9 -135.24 -113.30 -6.93
N THR A 10 -136.14 -112.33 -6.96
CA THR A 10 -135.81 -110.96 -7.33
C THR A 10 -134.90 -110.31 -6.28
N TRP A 11 -135.16 -110.54 -4.98
CA TRP A 11 -134.27 -110.10 -3.90
C TRP A 11 -132.90 -110.77 -3.92
N LEU A 12 -132.81 -112.07 -4.25
CA LEU A 12 -131.53 -112.78 -4.38
C LEU A 12 -130.71 -112.27 -5.56
N LYS A 13 -131.35 -111.96 -6.70
CA LYS A 13 -130.69 -111.36 -7.87
C LYS A 13 -130.22 -109.93 -7.56
N GLU A 14 -131.01 -109.15 -6.83
CA GLU A 14 -130.62 -107.80 -6.40
C GLU A 14 -129.48 -107.84 -5.37
N LEU A 15 -129.53 -108.78 -4.41
CA LEU A 15 -128.45 -109.01 -3.45
C LEU A 15 -127.14 -109.36 -4.17
N ASN A 16 -127.19 -110.30 -5.12
CA ASN A 16 -126.02 -110.66 -5.94
C ASN A 16 -125.52 -109.49 -6.80
N ARG A 17 -126.40 -108.62 -7.30
CA ARG A 17 -125.99 -107.39 -8.00
C ARG A 17 -125.26 -106.45 -7.05
N THR A 18 -125.83 -106.18 -5.87
CA THR A 18 -125.20 -105.32 -4.88
C THR A 18 -123.87 -105.87 -4.37
N ASP A 19 -123.73 -107.20 -4.23
CA ASP A 19 -122.49 -107.83 -3.81
C ASP A 19 -121.41 -107.81 -4.91
N ASN A 20 -121.84 -107.95 -6.18
CA ASN A 20 -120.97 -107.74 -7.35
C ASN A 20 -120.51 -106.29 -7.48
N ASP A 21 -121.41 -105.32 -7.27
CA ASP A 21 -121.09 -103.89 -7.30
C ASP A 21 -120.18 -103.50 -6.13
N ALA A 22 -120.45 -104.01 -4.93
CA ALA A 22 -119.58 -103.83 -3.76
C ALA A 22 -118.18 -104.42 -4.01
N SER A 23 -118.11 -105.62 -4.59
CA SER A 23 -116.85 -106.26 -5.00
C SER A 23 -116.11 -105.46 -6.07
N ALA A 24 -116.81 -104.82 -7.01
CA ALA A 24 -116.22 -103.96 -8.02
C ALA A 24 -115.69 -102.65 -7.43
N ILE A 25 -116.45 -101.99 -6.54
CA ILE A 25 -116.02 -100.80 -5.80
C ILE A 25 -114.79 -101.10 -4.96
N GLN A 26 -114.77 -102.24 -4.26
CA GLN A 26 -113.62 -102.65 -3.47
C GLN A 26 -112.37 -102.89 -4.34
N LYS A 27 -112.52 -103.48 -5.53
CA LYS A 27 -111.43 -103.61 -6.50
C LYS A 27 -110.91 -102.25 -6.99
N TYR A 28 -111.79 -101.28 -7.29
CA TYR A 28 -111.37 -99.94 -7.68
C TYR A 28 -110.69 -99.18 -6.53
N ALA A 29 -111.21 -99.28 -5.30
CA ALA A 29 -110.59 -98.70 -4.12
C ALA A 29 -109.17 -99.24 -3.90
N LEU A 30 -108.96 -100.56 -4.01
CA LEU A 30 -107.62 -101.15 -3.92
C LEU A 30 -106.68 -100.70 -5.06
N GLN A 31 -107.20 -100.57 -6.29
CA GLN A 31 -106.41 -100.03 -7.40
C GLN A 31 -106.03 -98.56 -7.18
N ASP A 32 -106.94 -97.76 -6.65
CA ASP A 32 -106.70 -96.35 -6.37
C ASP A 32 -105.78 -96.16 -5.16
N GLU A 33 -105.86 -97.01 -4.13
CA GLU A 33 -104.86 -97.07 -3.06
C GLU A 33 -103.47 -97.40 -3.61
N GLY A 34 -103.37 -98.35 -4.55
CA GLY A 34 -102.13 -98.67 -5.23
C GLY A 34 -101.55 -97.50 -6.05
N LYS A 35 -102.41 -96.77 -6.77
CA LYS A 35 -102.01 -95.55 -7.51
C LYS A 35 -101.64 -94.40 -6.57
N LEU A 36 -102.38 -94.23 -5.47
CA LEU A 36 -102.10 -93.19 -4.48
C LEU A 36 -100.76 -93.46 -3.79
N GLY A 37 -100.47 -94.72 -3.47
CA GLY A 37 -99.16 -95.15 -2.98
C GLY A 37 -98.02 -94.87 -3.97
N SER A 38 -98.20 -95.18 -5.25
CA SER A 38 -97.17 -94.91 -6.27
C SER A 38 -96.96 -93.41 -6.52
N LEU A 39 -98.03 -92.61 -6.53
CA LEU A 39 -97.95 -91.15 -6.64
C LEU A 39 -97.30 -90.52 -5.40
N ASN A 40 -97.60 -91.00 -4.20
CA ASN A 40 -96.96 -90.52 -2.97
C ASN A 40 -95.45 -90.82 -2.96
N LEU A 41 -95.05 -92.04 -3.34
CA LEU A 41 -93.63 -92.38 -3.51
C LEU A 41 -92.95 -91.49 -4.57
N GLN A 42 -93.66 -91.15 -5.65
CA GLN A 42 -93.15 -90.25 -6.67
C GLN A 42 -92.99 -88.81 -6.15
N ILE A 43 -93.95 -88.31 -5.37
CA ILE A 43 -93.87 -86.99 -4.72
C ILE A 43 -92.70 -86.96 -3.73
N GLU A 44 -92.56 -88.00 -2.90
CA GLU A 44 -91.47 -88.08 -1.92
C GLU A 44 -90.10 -88.10 -2.63
N LYS A 45 -89.96 -88.91 -3.68
CA LYS A 45 -88.74 -88.95 -4.49
C LYS A 45 -88.43 -87.59 -5.13
N LEU A 46 -89.40 -86.95 -5.77
CA LEU A 46 -89.21 -85.62 -6.38
C LEU A 46 -88.89 -84.56 -5.32
N THR A 47 -89.48 -84.66 -4.13
CA THR A 47 -89.18 -83.75 -3.00
C THR A 47 -87.77 -83.95 -2.48
N MET A 48 -87.31 -85.20 -2.37
CA MET A 48 -85.92 -85.51 -2.02
C MET A 48 -84.94 -84.99 -3.09
N GLU A 49 -85.23 -85.21 -4.37
CA GLU A 49 -84.41 -84.71 -5.49
C GLU A 49 -84.36 -83.18 -5.51
N ALA A 50 -85.50 -82.50 -5.30
CA ALA A 50 -85.54 -81.04 -5.20
C ALA A 50 -84.73 -80.51 -4.01
N ASN A 51 -84.82 -81.17 -2.85
CA ASN A 51 -84.04 -80.83 -1.68
C ASN A 51 -82.54 -81.05 -1.88
N GLN A 52 -82.15 -82.14 -2.55
CA GLN A 52 -80.75 -82.40 -2.90
C GLN A 52 -80.20 -81.33 -3.84
N LYS A 53 -80.95 -80.97 -4.89
CA LYS A 53 -80.56 -79.90 -5.82
C LYS A 53 -80.46 -78.55 -5.13
N ARG A 54 -81.38 -78.22 -4.21
CA ARG A 54 -81.30 -77.00 -3.41
C ARG A 54 -80.04 -76.97 -2.55
N ARG A 55 -79.72 -78.06 -1.85
CA ARG A 55 -78.47 -78.14 -1.07
C ARG A 55 -77.22 -78.00 -1.94
N ALA A 56 -77.21 -78.61 -3.12
CA ALA A 56 -76.11 -78.46 -4.06
C ALA A 56 -75.98 -77.00 -4.51
N LEU A 57 -77.09 -76.34 -4.87
CA LEU A 57 -77.08 -74.92 -5.21
C LEU A 57 -76.58 -74.04 -4.07
N ASP A 58 -77.05 -74.29 -2.84
CA ASP A 58 -76.61 -73.55 -1.66
C ASP A 58 -75.10 -73.72 -1.43
N ASN A 59 -74.56 -74.94 -1.62
CA ASN A 59 -73.13 -75.19 -1.51
C ASN A 59 -72.33 -74.45 -2.59
N GLU A 60 -72.71 -74.57 -3.87
CA GLU A 60 -72.05 -73.86 -4.98
C GLU A 60 -72.11 -72.33 -4.80
N LEU A 61 -73.23 -71.82 -4.27
CA LEU A 61 -73.37 -70.41 -3.93
C LEU A 61 -72.38 -70.02 -2.82
N THR A 62 -72.26 -70.82 -1.76
CA THR A 62 -71.28 -70.55 -0.70
C THR A 62 -69.85 -70.60 -1.22
N GLU A 63 -69.49 -71.59 -2.06
CA GLU A 63 -68.16 -71.71 -2.67
C GLU A 63 -67.84 -70.51 -3.56
N THR A 64 -68.80 -70.08 -4.38
CA THR A 64 -68.65 -68.89 -5.24
C THR A 64 -68.47 -67.62 -4.41
N ILE A 65 -69.24 -67.45 -3.33
CA ILE A 65 -69.09 -66.31 -2.41
C ILE A 65 -67.71 -66.34 -1.74
N THR A 66 -67.25 -67.51 -1.28
CA THR A 66 -65.91 -67.63 -0.67
C THR A 66 -64.79 -67.32 -1.66
N ALA A 67 -64.87 -67.83 -2.89
CA ALA A 67 -63.90 -67.53 -3.94
C ALA A 67 -63.90 -66.03 -4.31
N GLN A 68 -65.08 -65.39 -4.35
CA GLN A 68 -65.18 -63.95 -4.58
C GLN A 68 -64.53 -63.15 -3.43
N MET A 69 -64.74 -63.55 -2.18
CA MET A 69 -64.10 -62.93 -1.02
C MET A 69 -62.56 -63.07 -1.07
N GLU A 70 -62.06 -64.23 -1.49
CA GLU A 70 -60.62 -64.46 -1.68
C GLU A 70 -60.04 -63.60 -2.80
N LEU A 71 -60.73 -63.48 -3.93
CA LEU A 71 -60.34 -62.59 -5.04
C LEU A 71 -60.32 -61.11 -4.62
N ASP A 72 -61.33 -60.66 -3.88
CA ASP A 72 -61.40 -59.29 -3.38
C ASP A 72 -60.25 -59.00 -2.40
N ARG A 73 -59.95 -59.95 -1.51
CA ARG A 73 -58.80 -59.87 -0.59
C ARG A 73 -57.48 -59.85 -1.34
N ALA A 74 -57.30 -60.71 -2.33
CA ALA A 74 -56.11 -60.71 -3.18
C ALA A 74 -55.95 -59.37 -3.92
N ALA A 75 -57.05 -58.78 -4.42
CA ALA A 75 -57.03 -57.47 -5.08
C ALA A 75 -56.67 -56.32 -4.11
N GLU A 76 -57.09 -56.39 -2.85
CA GLU A 76 -56.64 -55.47 -1.80
C GLU A 76 -55.15 -55.63 -1.49
N ASP A 77 -54.68 -56.87 -1.38
CA ASP A 77 -53.27 -57.18 -1.15
C ASP A 77 -52.39 -56.69 -2.32
N PHE A 78 -52.81 -56.87 -3.57
CA PHE A 78 -52.13 -56.33 -4.74
C PHE A 78 -52.05 -54.80 -4.70
N ARG A 79 -53.14 -54.12 -4.31
CA ARG A 79 -53.15 -52.65 -4.16
C ARG A 79 -52.17 -52.21 -3.09
N ARG A 80 -52.12 -52.90 -1.94
CA ARG A 80 -51.18 -52.62 -0.85
C ARG A 80 -49.73 -52.81 -1.30
N VAL A 81 -49.39 -53.97 -1.87
CA VAL A 81 -48.03 -54.27 -2.36
C VAL A 81 -47.60 -53.29 -3.45
N HIS A 82 -48.51 -52.88 -4.33
CA HIS A 82 -48.19 -51.87 -5.34
C HIS A 82 -47.85 -50.52 -4.70
N GLN A 83 -48.60 -50.08 -3.68
CA GLN A 83 -48.29 -48.84 -2.95
C GLN A 83 -46.93 -48.93 -2.24
N GLU A 84 -46.65 -50.04 -1.57
CA GLU A 84 -45.36 -50.28 -0.92
C GLU A 84 -44.20 -50.25 -1.93
N ARG A 85 -44.37 -50.90 -3.08
CA ARG A 85 -43.39 -50.86 -4.17
C ARG A 85 -43.13 -49.43 -4.65
N GLN A 86 -44.17 -48.63 -4.86
CA GLN A 86 -44.01 -47.23 -5.30
C GLN A 86 -43.28 -46.38 -4.25
N GLU A 87 -43.56 -46.61 -2.97
CA GLU A 87 -42.87 -45.90 -1.89
C GLU A 87 -41.39 -46.29 -1.82
N VAL A 88 -41.06 -47.57 -1.99
CA VAL A 88 -39.65 -48.02 -2.07
C VAL A 88 -38.96 -47.41 -3.29
N ILE A 89 -39.60 -47.36 -4.46
CA ILE A 89 -39.05 -46.71 -5.65
C ILE A 89 -38.78 -45.23 -5.37
N ARG A 90 -39.74 -44.52 -4.77
CA ARG A 90 -39.58 -43.10 -4.41
C ARG A 90 -38.42 -42.90 -3.43
N GLN A 91 -38.25 -43.79 -2.45
CA GLN A 91 -37.12 -43.74 -1.52
C GLN A 91 -35.79 -43.99 -2.25
N TRP A 92 -35.76 -44.93 -3.18
CA TRP A 92 -34.58 -45.26 -3.97
C TRP A 92 -34.18 -44.12 -4.92
N GLU A 93 -35.15 -43.52 -5.61
CA GLU A 93 -34.96 -42.32 -6.42
C GLU A 93 -34.40 -41.16 -5.58
N ASN A 94 -34.96 -40.93 -4.39
CA ASN A 94 -34.42 -39.91 -3.49
C ASN A 94 -32.99 -40.20 -3.04
N ALA A 95 -32.65 -41.47 -2.78
CA ALA A 95 -31.29 -41.87 -2.44
C ALA A 95 -30.31 -41.60 -3.59
N ILE A 96 -30.70 -41.89 -4.84
CA ILE A 96 -29.91 -41.58 -6.03
C ILE A 96 -29.70 -40.07 -6.18
N HIS A 97 -30.75 -39.27 -6.06
CA HIS A 97 -30.63 -37.81 -6.15
C HIS A 97 -29.70 -37.24 -5.06
N GLN A 98 -29.76 -37.77 -3.85
CA GLN A 98 -28.84 -37.38 -2.77
C GLN A 98 -27.39 -37.80 -3.06
N MET A 99 -27.18 -38.97 -3.65
CA MET A 99 -25.86 -39.44 -4.06
C MET A 99 -25.28 -38.54 -5.16
N GLN A 100 -26.05 -38.28 -6.22
CA GLN A 100 -25.64 -37.36 -7.30
C GLN A 100 -25.33 -35.95 -6.78
N LYS A 101 -26.11 -35.44 -5.83
CA LYS A 101 -25.82 -34.15 -5.19
C LYS A 101 -24.50 -34.18 -4.43
N ARG A 102 -24.21 -35.26 -3.70
CA ARG A 102 -22.92 -35.41 -3.01
C ARG A 102 -21.76 -35.54 -3.97
N ASP A 103 -21.93 -36.24 -5.08
CA ASP A 103 -20.89 -36.32 -6.12
C ASP A 103 -20.57 -34.93 -6.70
N GLN A 104 -21.60 -34.12 -6.97
CA GLN A 104 -21.41 -32.73 -7.39
C GLN A 104 -20.71 -31.87 -6.33
N GLU A 105 -21.03 -32.04 -5.05
CA GLU A 105 -20.35 -31.36 -3.93
C GLU A 105 -18.89 -31.81 -3.82
N ILE A 106 -18.59 -33.10 -4.04
CA ILE A 106 -17.23 -33.65 -4.08
C ILE A 106 -16.45 -33.06 -5.25
N ASP A 107 -17.04 -32.98 -6.44
CA ASP A 107 -16.41 -32.37 -7.61
C ASP A 107 -16.09 -30.89 -7.39
N GLN A 108 -17.01 -30.13 -6.79
CA GLN A 108 -16.77 -28.74 -6.41
C GLN A 108 -15.62 -28.62 -5.39
N CYS A 109 -15.59 -29.50 -4.38
CA CYS A 109 -14.49 -29.53 -3.42
C CYS A 109 -13.16 -29.88 -4.10
N ALA A 110 -13.15 -30.81 -5.05
CA ALA A 110 -11.98 -31.18 -5.82
C ALA A 110 -11.45 -30.01 -6.66
N SER A 111 -12.34 -29.23 -7.30
CA SER A 111 -11.98 -28.00 -8.01
C SER A 111 -11.34 -26.96 -7.08
N LEU A 112 -11.96 -26.70 -5.93
CA LEU A 112 -11.41 -25.75 -4.93
C LEU A 112 -10.04 -26.22 -4.40
N ILE A 113 -9.86 -27.52 -4.15
CA ILE A 113 -8.57 -28.09 -3.76
C ILE A 113 -7.53 -27.91 -4.88
N ALA A 114 -7.91 -28.06 -6.14
CA ALA A 114 -7.01 -27.86 -7.28
C ALA A 114 -6.58 -26.38 -7.41
N GLU A 115 -7.51 -25.44 -7.22
CA GLU A 115 -7.23 -24.00 -7.19
C GLU A 115 -6.27 -23.65 -6.05
N ILE A 116 -6.54 -24.10 -4.82
CA ILE A 116 -5.66 -23.88 -3.66
C ILE A 116 -4.27 -24.48 -3.91
N LYS A 117 -4.19 -25.70 -4.47
CA LYS A 117 -2.90 -26.31 -4.84
C LYS A 117 -2.15 -25.50 -5.90
N GLN A 118 -2.85 -24.86 -6.84
CA GLN A 118 -2.23 -23.97 -7.80
C GLN A 118 -1.70 -22.69 -7.13
N GLU A 119 -2.47 -22.10 -6.22
CA GLU A 119 -2.02 -20.94 -5.43
C GLU A 119 -0.81 -21.26 -4.56
N ILE A 120 -0.79 -22.43 -3.90
CA ILE A 120 0.37 -22.89 -3.12
C ILE A 120 1.59 -22.99 -4.02
N ARG A 121 1.48 -23.63 -5.20
CA ARG A 121 2.59 -23.71 -6.16
C ARG A 121 3.10 -22.33 -6.60
N ASN A 122 2.18 -21.40 -6.87
CA ASN A 122 2.55 -20.02 -7.23
C ASN A 122 3.28 -19.31 -6.07
N LYS A 123 2.81 -19.48 -4.83
CA LYS A 123 3.47 -18.94 -3.63
C LYS A 123 4.82 -19.59 -3.37
N GLU A 124 4.98 -20.89 -3.62
CA GLU A 124 6.26 -21.59 -3.53
C GLU A 124 7.27 -21.11 -4.56
N ILE A 125 6.83 -20.80 -5.79
CA ILE A 125 7.68 -20.17 -6.82
C ILE A 125 8.15 -18.79 -6.32
N LEU A 126 7.23 -17.95 -5.86
CA LEU A 126 7.56 -16.62 -5.33
C LEU A 126 8.53 -16.71 -4.14
N LEU A 127 8.28 -17.64 -3.20
CA LEU A 127 9.17 -17.87 -2.07
C LEU A 127 10.57 -18.28 -2.52
N ARG A 128 10.68 -19.17 -3.52
CA ARG A 128 11.99 -19.55 -4.10
C ARG A 128 12.71 -18.37 -4.76
N GLU A 129 11.99 -17.49 -5.46
CA GLU A 129 12.58 -16.28 -6.03
C GLU A 129 13.06 -15.32 -4.93
N LYS A 130 12.28 -15.13 -3.86
CA LYS A 130 12.66 -14.29 -2.73
C LYS A 130 13.83 -14.85 -1.95
N THR A 131 13.90 -16.18 -1.74
CA THR A 131 15.05 -16.80 -1.08
C THR A 131 16.29 -16.72 -1.95
N ALA A 132 16.19 -16.94 -3.27
CA ALA A 132 17.31 -16.76 -4.20
C ALA A 132 17.83 -15.31 -4.20
N PHE A 133 16.91 -14.33 -4.23
CA PHE A 133 17.25 -12.92 -4.11
C PHE A 133 17.96 -12.60 -2.78
N LEU A 134 17.43 -13.10 -1.66
CA LEU A 134 18.05 -12.91 -0.36
C LEU A 134 19.45 -13.52 -0.28
N VAL A 135 19.63 -14.74 -0.81
CA VAL A 135 20.96 -15.37 -0.89
C VAL A 135 21.91 -14.51 -1.72
N ASN A 136 21.49 -14.01 -2.88
CA ASN A 136 22.30 -13.13 -3.71
C ASN A 136 22.70 -11.85 -2.96
N GLU A 137 21.75 -11.21 -2.27
CA GLU A 137 22.03 -10.01 -1.46
C GLU A 137 22.95 -10.31 -0.27
N THR A 138 22.84 -11.48 0.37
CA THR A 138 23.79 -11.87 1.43
C THR A 138 25.20 -12.06 0.89
N VAL A 139 25.35 -12.65 -0.30
CA VAL A 139 26.67 -12.78 -0.95
C VAL A 139 27.23 -11.42 -1.33
N ASN A 140 26.41 -10.53 -1.90
CA ASN A 140 26.79 -9.15 -2.20
C ASN A 140 27.26 -8.41 -0.94
N ASN A 141 26.50 -8.52 0.16
CA ASN A 141 26.88 -7.92 1.44
C ASN A 141 28.21 -8.49 1.97
N MET A 142 28.44 -9.81 1.88
CA MET A 142 29.72 -10.41 2.25
C MET A 142 30.88 -9.87 1.38
N GLU A 143 30.65 -9.59 0.10
CA GLU A 143 31.65 -8.96 -0.77
C GLU A 143 31.92 -7.51 -0.35
N TYR A 144 30.89 -6.74 -0.02
CA TYR A 144 31.05 -5.38 0.49
C TYR A 144 31.79 -5.36 1.82
N GLU A 145 31.48 -6.26 2.75
CA GLU A 145 32.22 -6.41 4.01
C GLU A 145 33.70 -6.72 3.76
N LYS A 146 34.02 -7.62 2.82
CA LYS A 146 35.41 -7.88 2.43
C LYS A 146 36.10 -6.62 1.90
N ARG A 147 35.43 -5.84 1.04
CA ARG A 147 35.96 -4.57 0.50
C ARG A 147 36.16 -3.51 1.58
N ILE A 148 35.24 -3.43 2.55
CA ILE A 148 35.35 -2.56 3.72
C ILE A 148 36.56 -2.97 4.55
N LEU A 149 36.71 -4.27 4.87
CA LEU A 149 37.85 -4.77 5.64
C LEU A 149 39.20 -4.49 4.95
N THR A 150 39.28 -4.60 3.61
CA THR A 150 40.49 -4.22 2.88
C THR A 150 40.76 -2.72 2.98
N ALA A 151 39.74 -1.88 2.79
CA ALA A 151 39.87 -0.43 2.90
C ALA A 151 40.23 0.03 4.33
N GLU A 152 39.69 -0.62 5.36
CA GLU A 152 40.03 -0.36 6.76
C GLU A 152 41.48 -0.72 7.09
N ARG A 153 41.97 -1.85 6.54
CA ARG A 153 43.40 -2.21 6.66
C ARG A 153 44.29 -1.17 6.01
N GLU A 154 43.95 -0.73 4.80
CA GLU A 154 44.69 0.33 4.10
C GLU A 154 44.66 1.66 4.88
N ALA A 155 43.48 2.07 5.38
CA ALA A 155 43.34 3.26 6.19
C ALA A 155 44.17 3.19 7.49
N ASN A 156 44.20 2.03 8.14
CA ASN A 156 45.02 1.82 9.33
C ASN A 156 46.52 1.86 9.02
N ASN A 157 46.95 1.32 7.87
CA ASN A 157 48.34 1.43 7.42
C ASN A 157 48.72 2.90 7.18
N LEU A 158 47.87 3.66 6.48
CA LEU A 158 48.08 5.10 6.24
C LEU A 158 48.08 5.91 7.54
N ARG A 159 47.27 5.55 8.54
CA ARG A 159 47.28 6.18 9.88
C ARG A 159 48.60 5.92 10.61
N LYS A 160 49.09 4.68 10.60
CA LYS A 160 50.39 4.33 11.19
C LYS A 160 51.53 5.09 10.52
N GLU A 161 51.51 5.15 9.19
CA GLU A 161 52.52 5.88 8.42
C GLU A 161 52.46 7.39 8.69
N PHE A 162 51.25 7.96 8.79
CA PHE A 162 51.09 9.35 9.21
C PHE A 162 51.63 9.61 10.62
N GLN A 163 51.33 8.74 11.60
CA GLN A 163 51.89 8.85 12.95
C GLN A 163 53.41 8.80 12.93
N ALA A 164 54.01 7.89 12.17
CA ALA A 164 55.47 7.79 12.03
C ALA A 164 56.08 9.04 11.37
N GLN A 165 55.40 9.67 10.42
CA GLN A 165 55.86 10.91 9.82
C GLN A 165 55.69 12.11 10.76
N ASP A 166 54.61 12.16 11.55
CA ASP A 166 54.42 13.23 12.52
C ASP A 166 55.43 13.15 13.67
N THR A 167 55.75 11.94 14.16
CA THR A 167 56.83 11.77 15.15
C THR A 167 58.18 12.23 14.59
N ARG A 168 58.49 11.91 13.33
CA ARG A 168 59.70 12.41 12.65
C ARG A 168 59.68 13.94 12.50
N ARG A 169 58.53 14.53 12.17
CA ARG A 169 58.36 15.99 12.09
C ARG A 169 58.61 16.65 13.44
N THR A 170 58.09 16.10 14.54
CA THR A 170 58.37 16.63 15.90
C THR A 170 59.84 16.52 16.26
N GLN A 171 60.51 15.41 15.94
CA GLN A 171 61.96 15.25 16.16
C GLN A 171 62.76 16.34 15.42
N LEU A 172 62.47 16.56 14.14
CA LEU A 172 63.12 17.62 13.35
C LEU A 172 62.81 19.02 13.89
N GLN A 173 61.60 19.23 14.42
CA GLN A 173 61.22 20.51 15.04
C GLN A 173 62.00 20.76 16.33
N ASP A 174 62.20 19.73 17.16
CA ASP A 174 62.99 19.81 18.39
C ASP A 174 64.49 20.05 18.07
N GLU A 175 65.02 19.38 17.05
CA GLU A 175 66.38 19.62 16.54
C GLU A 175 66.54 21.07 16.07
N LEU A 176 65.57 21.61 15.33
CA LEU A 176 65.59 22.99 14.85
C LEU A 176 65.50 23.98 16.03
N GLN A 177 64.68 23.71 17.04
CA GLN A 177 64.63 24.52 18.26
C GLN A 177 65.97 24.49 19.01
N ASN A 178 66.61 23.34 19.13
CA ASN A 178 67.92 23.21 19.74
C ASN A 178 68.97 24.02 18.97
N LEU A 179 69.01 23.91 17.64
CA LEU A 179 69.89 24.71 16.79
C LEU A 179 69.62 26.21 16.92
N LYS A 180 68.34 26.62 16.95
CA LYS A 180 67.96 28.02 17.18
C LYS A 180 68.42 28.53 18.55
N SER A 181 68.29 27.71 19.59
CA SER A 181 68.80 28.04 20.94
C SER A 181 70.32 28.22 20.93
N ILE A 182 71.06 27.33 20.25
CA ILE A 182 72.52 27.44 20.08
C ILE A 182 72.89 28.71 19.31
N VAL A 183 72.19 29.02 18.22
CA VAL A 183 72.44 30.24 17.42
C VAL A 183 72.15 31.50 18.24
N ASN A 184 71.03 31.54 18.97
CA ASN A 184 70.70 32.67 19.84
C ASN A 184 71.75 32.86 20.95
N LYS A 185 72.23 31.75 21.54
CA LYS A 185 73.29 31.79 22.55
C LYS A 185 74.60 32.33 21.96
N THR A 186 75.04 31.81 20.81
CA THR A 186 76.27 32.30 20.16
C THR A 186 76.14 33.75 19.69
N ALA A 187 74.96 34.19 19.25
CA ALA A 187 74.68 35.58 18.93
C ALA A 187 74.78 36.47 20.18
N SER A 188 74.15 36.07 21.29
CA SER A 188 74.24 36.78 22.57
C SER A 188 75.66 36.83 23.10
N ASP A 189 76.41 35.73 23.02
CA ASP A 189 77.82 35.67 23.42
C ASP A 189 78.66 36.63 22.57
N LEU A 190 78.44 36.65 21.25
CA LEU A 190 79.12 37.57 20.33
C LEU A 190 78.76 39.04 20.60
N GLU A 191 77.51 39.33 20.95
CA GLU A 191 77.05 40.66 21.34
C GLU A 191 77.70 41.09 22.67
N SER A 192 77.83 40.19 23.63
CA SER A 192 78.56 40.42 24.88
C SER A 192 80.05 40.67 24.65
N LEU A 193 80.68 39.95 23.71
CA LEU A 193 82.07 40.19 23.33
C LEU A 193 82.23 41.54 22.60
N ARG A 194 81.26 41.91 21.74
CA ARG A 194 81.24 43.23 21.11
C ARG A 194 81.15 44.35 22.15
N THR A 195 80.29 44.22 23.16
CA THR A 195 80.18 45.23 24.23
C THR A 195 81.45 45.30 25.08
N GLN A 196 82.08 44.16 25.39
CA GLN A 196 83.40 44.13 26.03
C GLN A 196 84.46 44.84 25.17
N ILE A 197 84.51 44.59 23.86
CA ILE A 197 85.44 45.27 22.94
C ILE A 197 85.17 46.77 22.91
N THR A 198 83.92 47.22 22.89
CA THR A 198 83.60 48.66 22.94
C THR A 198 84.03 49.30 24.26
N ASN A 199 83.85 48.60 25.39
CA ASN A 199 84.30 49.07 26.70
C ASN A 199 85.83 49.17 26.74
N LEU A 200 86.55 48.15 26.28
CA LEU A 200 88.01 48.18 26.18
C LEU A 200 88.51 49.29 25.25
N LYS A 201 87.83 49.53 24.12
CA LYS A 201 88.14 50.67 23.23
C LYS A 201 87.96 52.00 23.95
N LYS A 202 86.89 52.15 24.74
CA LYS A 202 86.65 53.35 25.56
C LYS A 202 87.74 53.53 26.61
N GLU A 203 88.14 52.46 27.32
CA GLU A 203 89.26 52.50 28.27
C GLU A 203 90.58 52.88 27.60
N ILE A 204 90.86 52.37 26.39
CA ILE A 204 92.04 52.76 25.62
C ILE A 204 91.99 54.25 25.28
N GLN A 205 90.84 54.77 24.84
CA GLN A 205 90.66 56.20 24.56
C GLN A 205 90.85 57.05 25.83
N GLU A 206 90.31 56.63 26.97
CA GLU A 206 90.49 57.29 28.26
C GLU A 206 91.97 57.27 28.69
N LYS A 207 92.67 56.14 28.54
CA LYS A 207 94.10 56.04 28.82
C LYS A 207 94.94 56.88 27.86
N GLN A 208 94.58 56.95 26.58
CA GLN A 208 95.24 57.84 25.60
C GLN A 208 95.04 59.31 25.94
N ALA A 209 93.81 59.72 26.33
CA ALA A 209 93.54 61.07 26.79
C ALA A 209 94.34 61.40 28.06
N ARG A 210 94.44 60.46 29.00
CA ARG A 210 95.26 60.61 30.21
C ARG A 210 96.75 60.73 29.90
N LEU A 211 97.26 59.97 28.92
CA LEU A 211 98.65 60.07 28.43
C LEU A 211 98.94 61.42 27.77
N LYS A 212 98.03 61.92 26.93
CA LYS A 212 98.14 63.27 26.35
C LYS A 212 98.22 64.33 27.43
N LEU A 213 97.33 64.26 28.43
CA LEU A 213 97.31 65.19 29.55
C LEU A 213 98.57 65.08 30.43
N LEU A 214 99.16 63.88 30.57
CA LEU A 214 100.44 63.70 31.26
C LEU A 214 101.62 64.25 30.45
N ASN A 215 101.60 64.11 29.12
CA ASN A 215 102.62 64.66 28.23
C ASN A 215 102.57 66.20 28.20
N GLU A 216 101.37 66.78 28.16
CA GLU A 216 101.17 68.23 28.30
C GLU A 216 101.70 68.74 29.65
N LYS A 217 101.47 67.98 30.74
CA LYS A 217 102.05 68.28 32.04
C LYS A 217 103.58 68.17 32.04
N ASN A 218 104.16 67.15 31.41
CA ASN A 218 105.62 67.01 31.28
C ASN A 218 106.25 68.12 30.43
N ALA A 219 105.59 68.55 29.35
CA ALA A 219 106.01 69.71 28.57
C ALA A 219 106.02 70.98 29.44
N SER A 220 104.95 71.20 30.23
CA SER A 220 104.88 72.33 31.16
C SER A 220 105.93 72.29 32.28
N LEU A 221 106.36 71.10 32.72
CA LEU A 221 107.45 70.92 33.70
C LEU A 221 108.83 71.11 33.05
N SER A 222 109.00 70.75 31.78
CA SER A 222 110.20 71.06 30.99
C SER A 222 110.34 72.55 30.72
N ASP A 223 109.23 73.27 30.49
CA ASP A 223 109.25 74.72 30.31
C ASP A 223 109.51 75.45 31.63
N LYS A 224 109.02 74.91 32.75
CA LYS A 224 109.40 75.36 34.10
C LYS A 224 110.86 75.08 34.45
N LEU A 225 111.45 73.99 33.94
CA LEU A 225 112.89 73.69 34.09
C LEU A 225 113.76 74.66 33.26
N LYS A 226 113.26 75.13 32.10
CA LYS A 226 113.93 76.17 31.30
C LYS A 226 113.85 77.55 31.97
N LEU A 227 112.69 77.92 32.50
CA LEU A 227 112.51 79.16 33.28
C LEU A 227 113.35 79.17 34.56
N ALA A 228 113.60 78.01 35.19
CA ALA A 228 114.45 77.89 36.36
C ALA A 228 115.97 78.00 36.09
N ILE A 229 116.41 78.03 34.82
CA ILE A 229 117.80 78.26 34.43
C ILE A 229 118.07 79.75 34.12
N GLU A 230 117.02 80.58 33.95
CA GLU A 230 117.15 81.96 33.47
C GLU A 230 116.95 83.07 34.52
N GLU A 231 116.63 82.79 35.80
CA GLU A 231 116.53 83.86 36.81
C GLU A 231 117.27 83.58 38.12
N THR A 232 118.18 84.51 38.41
CA THR A 232 119.08 84.66 39.56
C THR A 232 118.38 85.25 40.80
N LEU A 233 118.87 84.85 41.98
CA LEU A 233 118.74 85.42 43.34
C LEU A 233 118.77 86.99 43.37
N THR A 234 118.22 87.77 44.33
CA THR A 234 117.62 87.52 45.66
C THR A 234 116.94 88.79 46.20
N ALA A 235 115.86 88.59 46.95
CA ALA A 235 115.50 89.19 48.25
C ALA A 235 115.90 90.65 48.59
N GLU A 236 115.03 91.59 48.22
CA GLU A 236 114.50 92.61 49.14
C GLU A 236 113.00 92.33 49.29
N GLU A 237 112.62 91.43 50.20
CA GLU A 237 112.37 91.75 51.61
C GLU A 237 110.97 92.33 51.82
N LYS A 238 109.99 91.43 52.00
CA LYS A 238 109.50 91.05 53.35
C LYS A 238 108.71 92.14 54.11
N ALA A 239 108.55 93.35 53.57
CA ALA A 239 107.67 94.38 54.14
C ALA A 239 106.29 94.47 53.45
N LEU A 240 106.17 94.22 52.14
CA LEU A 240 104.85 94.25 51.48
C LEU A 240 103.99 93.02 51.77
N LYS A 241 104.62 91.89 52.16
CA LYS A 241 103.93 90.62 52.44
C LYS A 241 103.00 90.62 53.65
N LEU A 242 103.03 91.64 54.50
CA LEU A 242 102.03 91.79 55.58
C LEU A 242 100.87 92.73 55.20
N GLU A 243 101.02 93.53 54.14
CA GLU A 243 99.95 94.37 53.56
C GLU A 243 99.26 93.68 52.37
N GLU A 244 99.98 92.75 51.72
CA GLU A 244 99.49 91.77 50.74
C GLU A 244 98.44 90.83 51.39
N ILE A 245 98.63 90.36 52.63
CA ILE A 245 97.72 89.36 53.21
C ILE A 245 96.37 89.96 53.71
N LEU A 246 96.28 91.25 54.04
CA LEU A 246 95.03 91.87 54.55
C LEU A 246 94.23 92.58 53.43
N LYS A 247 94.91 93.23 52.47
CA LYS A 247 94.26 93.81 51.27
C LYS A 247 93.86 92.76 50.23
N GLU A 248 94.49 91.59 50.17
CA GLU A 248 94.06 90.50 49.26
C GLU A 248 92.85 89.74 49.78
N GLU A 249 92.67 89.57 51.09
CA GLU A 249 91.44 88.97 51.65
C GLU A 249 90.24 89.92 51.55
N GLU A 250 90.41 91.24 51.79
CA GLU A 250 89.35 92.24 51.59
C GLU A 250 89.00 92.47 50.10
N LYS A 251 89.99 92.45 49.20
CA LYS A 251 89.75 92.47 47.74
C LYS A 251 89.16 91.17 47.22
N SER A 252 89.49 90.01 47.77
CA SER A 252 88.90 88.71 47.38
C SER A 252 87.39 88.66 47.65
N VAL A 253 86.93 89.25 48.77
CA VAL A 253 85.49 89.37 49.07
C VAL A 253 84.80 90.40 48.16
N GLU A 254 85.43 91.56 47.91
CA GLU A 254 84.88 92.59 47.00
C GLU A 254 84.92 92.17 45.51
N GLU A 255 85.90 91.36 45.10
CA GLU A 255 85.97 90.73 43.77
C GLU A 255 84.93 89.61 43.63
N LYS A 256 84.63 88.82 44.67
CA LYS A 256 83.54 87.81 44.61
C LYS A 256 82.15 88.45 44.64
N GLU A 257 81.95 89.56 45.36
CA GLU A 257 80.70 90.33 45.31
C GLU A 257 80.55 91.13 44.00
N ASN A 258 81.64 91.64 43.42
CA ASN A 258 81.64 92.24 42.08
C ASN A 258 81.52 91.19 40.96
N GLU A 259 82.08 90.00 41.10
CA GLU A 259 81.84 88.87 40.19
C GLU A 259 80.38 88.43 40.26
N MET A 260 79.75 88.44 41.44
CA MET A 260 78.33 88.09 41.58
C MET A 260 77.39 89.20 41.05
N ARG A 261 77.77 90.47 41.17
CA ARG A 261 77.08 91.61 40.50
C ARG A 261 77.30 91.61 38.98
N GLN A 262 78.53 91.39 38.53
CA GLN A 262 78.87 91.24 37.12
C GLN A 262 78.20 90.01 36.51
N LEU A 263 78.04 88.90 37.24
CA LEU A 263 77.31 87.72 36.79
C LEU A 263 75.80 87.95 36.77
N LYS A 264 75.22 88.75 37.66
CA LYS A 264 73.80 89.16 37.59
C LYS A 264 73.55 90.14 36.44
N ASP A 265 74.46 91.07 36.18
CA ASP A 265 74.42 91.96 35.02
C ASP A 265 74.75 91.23 33.72
N LEU A 266 75.63 90.22 33.74
CA LEU A 266 75.85 89.31 32.61
C LEU A 266 74.62 88.45 32.40
N LEU A 267 73.93 88.00 33.44
CA LEU A 267 72.70 87.21 33.27
C LEU A 267 71.57 88.08 32.70
N PHE A 268 71.45 89.34 33.14
CA PHE A 268 70.48 90.28 32.58
C PHE A 268 70.85 90.68 31.14
N LYS A 269 72.12 90.98 30.85
CA LYS A 269 72.62 91.24 29.49
C LYS A 269 72.52 90.01 28.60
N LYS A 270 72.78 88.80 29.11
CA LYS A 270 72.62 87.54 28.36
C LYS A 270 71.15 87.19 28.15
N THR A 271 70.26 87.53 29.07
CA THR A 271 68.81 87.35 28.88
C THR A 271 68.25 88.37 27.89
N GLN A 272 68.76 89.61 27.89
CA GLN A 272 68.44 90.64 26.89
C GLN A 272 69.07 90.31 25.53
N GLU A 273 70.30 89.80 25.49
CA GLU A 273 70.94 89.26 24.29
C GLU A 273 70.20 88.03 23.78
N LEU A 274 69.68 87.15 24.64
CA LEU A 274 68.90 85.97 24.23
C LEU A 274 67.54 86.40 23.66
N LYS A 275 66.94 87.48 24.18
CA LYS A 275 65.73 88.09 23.59
C LYS A 275 66.03 88.77 22.25
N VAL A 276 67.15 89.50 22.15
CA VAL A 276 67.65 90.07 20.87
C VAL A 276 68.03 88.96 19.89
N GLN A 277 68.59 87.85 20.34
CA GLN A 277 68.92 86.69 19.50
C GLN A 277 67.67 85.92 19.09
N SER A 278 66.63 85.84 19.95
CA SER A 278 65.33 85.27 19.59
C SER A 278 64.57 86.14 18.58
N ASP A 279 64.67 87.47 18.69
CA ASP A 279 64.08 88.38 17.70
C ASP A 279 64.91 88.41 16.40
N LYS A 280 66.24 88.31 16.47
CA LYS A 280 67.10 88.06 15.30
C LYS A 280 66.84 86.69 14.68
N GLU A 281 66.56 85.66 15.47
CA GLU A 281 66.18 84.33 15.00
C GLU A 281 64.82 84.39 14.28
N LYS A 282 63.85 85.16 14.77
CA LYS A 282 62.58 85.41 14.05
C LYS A 282 62.79 86.18 12.74
N ILE A 283 63.69 87.17 12.72
CA ILE A 283 64.06 87.90 11.51
C ILE A 283 64.79 86.98 10.52
N ILE A 284 65.75 86.18 10.99
CA ILE A 284 66.47 85.19 10.19
C ILE A 284 65.53 84.08 9.73
N LEU A 285 64.53 83.67 10.51
CA LEU A 285 63.51 82.72 10.07
C LEU A 285 62.61 83.32 8.98
N ALA A 286 62.24 84.60 9.09
CA ALA A 286 61.54 85.30 8.02
C ALA A 286 62.43 85.49 6.77
N GLU A 287 63.74 85.72 6.93
CA GLU A 287 64.73 85.74 5.85
C GLU A 287 65.03 84.35 5.30
N ILE A 288 64.92 83.28 6.08
CA ILE A 288 65.04 81.89 5.64
C ILE A 288 63.76 81.49 4.91
N GLU A 289 62.58 81.91 5.32
CA GLU A 289 61.33 81.64 4.58
C GLU A 289 61.26 82.47 3.29
N GLY A 290 61.68 83.74 3.32
CA GLY A 290 61.88 84.57 2.13
C GLY A 290 62.99 84.01 1.24
N GLY A 291 64.07 83.54 1.86
CA GLY A 291 65.22 82.86 1.28
C GLY A 291 64.88 81.51 0.69
N GLN A 292 63.93 80.77 1.26
CA GLN A 292 63.43 79.50 0.75
C GLN A 292 62.50 79.73 -0.43
N LYS A 293 61.69 80.79 -0.40
CA LYS A 293 60.87 81.21 -1.54
C LYS A 293 61.76 81.71 -2.69
N SER A 294 62.79 82.49 -2.40
CA SER A 294 63.78 82.91 -3.39
C SER A 294 64.66 81.74 -3.84
N LEU A 295 65.00 80.78 -2.98
CA LEU A 295 65.71 79.55 -3.31
C LEU A 295 64.86 78.59 -4.12
N LYS A 296 63.53 78.61 -3.98
CA LYS A 296 62.59 77.85 -4.83
C LYS A 296 62.48 78.50 -6.22
N SER A 297 62.45 79.83 -6.28
CA SER A 297 62.56 80.61 -7.52
C SER A 297 63.93 80.40 -8.20
N LEU A 298 65.02 80.49 -7.43
CA LEU A 298 66.38 80.23 -7.89
C LEU A 298 66.57 78.76 -8.24
N LYS A 299 65.95 77.79 -7.58
CA LYS A 299 65.95 76.38 -8.00
C LYS A 299 65.24 76.19 -9.33
N SER A 300 64.13 76.89 -9.56
CA SER A 300 63.46 76.85 -10.87
C SER A 300 64.34 77.48 -11.96
N ARG A 301 65.11 78.51 -11.60
CA ARG A 301 66.11 79.13 -12.47
C ARG A 301 67.39 78.29 -12.59
N LEU A 302 67.74 77.52 -11.56
CA LEU A 302 68.82 76.54 -11.51
C LEU A 302 68.46 75.38 -12.41
N CYS A 303 67.23 74.85 -12.39
CA CYS A 303 66.80 73.84 -13.35
C CYS A 303 66.85 74.35 -14.80
N LYS A 304 66.52 75.63 -15.04
CA LYS A 304 66.71 76.25 -16.37
C LYS A 304 68.19 76.41 -16.73
N LEU A 305 69.01 76.84 -15.77
CA LEU A 305 70.46 76.93 -15.92
C LEU A 305 71.13 75.57 -15.99
N ASP A 306 70.56 74.50 -15.43
CA ASP A 306 71.05 73.12 -15.48
C ASP A 306 70.71 72.53 -16.85
N THR A 307 69.55 72.87 -17.41
CA THR A 307 69.26 72.56 -18.81
C THR A 307 70.16 73.34 -19.77
N ASP A 308 70.58 74.55 -19.42
CA ASP A 308 71.57 75.30 -20.21
C ASP A 308 73.01 74.86 -19.90
N LEU A 309 73.29 74.36 -18.69
CA LEU A 309 74.57 73.77 -18.27
C LEU A 309 74.77 72.46 -19.00
N LEU A 310 73.73 71.65 -19.20
CA LEU A 310 73.80 70.44 -20.01
C LEU A 310 74.14 70.76 -21.47
N LYS A 311 73.56 71.83 -22.04
CA LYS A 311 73.93 72.33 -23.37
C LYS A 311 75.35 72.91 -23.40
N GLN A 312 75.76 73.61 -22.35
CA GLN A 312 77.14 74.09 -22.20
C GLN A 312 78.11 72.96 -21.89
N GLN A 313 77.68 71.84 -21.30
CA GLN A 313 78.48 70.67 -21.02
C GLN A 313 78.72 69.88 -22.30
N GLU A 314 77.76 69.85 -23.23
CA GLU A 314 78.02 69.44 -24.62
C GLU A 314 79.05 70.36 -25.31
N LEU A 315 78.97 71.68 -25.09
CA LEU A 315 79.95 72.63 -25.64
C LEU A 315 81.34 72.46 -25.00
N ILE A 316 81.41 72.23 -23.68
CA ILE A 316 82.63 71.95 -22.92
C ILE A 316 83.20 70.62 -23.34
N TYR A 317 82.39 69.57 -23.55
CA TYR A 317 82.91 68.30 -24.07
C TYR A 317 83.58 68.48 -25.43
N ASN A 318 83.01 69.31 -26.30
CA ASN A 318 83.59 69.66 -27.59
C ASN A 318 84.86 70.52 -27.46
N GLN A 319 84.92 71.41 -26.46
CA GLN A 319 86.12 72.21 -26.16
C GLN A 319 87.20 71.41 -25.40
N ASP A 320 86.86 70.48 -24.53
CA ASP A 320 87.75 69.58 -23.79
C ASP A 320 88.41 68.57 -24.73
N PHE A 321 87.69 68.13 -25.76
CA PHE A 321 88.30 67.37 -26.86
C PHE A 321 89.37 68.19 -27.59
N TYR A 322 89.17 69.50 -27.75
CA TYR A 322 90.14 70.43 -28.35
C TYR A 322 91.29 70.77 -27.38
N ILE A 323 91.01 70.92 -26.08
CA ILE A 323 91.99 71.15 -25.01
C ILE A 323 92.86 69.91 -24.80
N GLN A 324 92.32 68.69 -24.89
CA GLN A 324 93.12 67.46 -24.82
C GLN A 324 94.10 67.32 -25.99
N GLN A 325 93.78 67.88 -27.17
CA GLN A 325 94.74 67.99 -28.28
C GLN A 325 95.87 68.99 -27.96
N ILE A 326 95.59 70.08 -27.24
CA ILE A 326 96.59 71.07 -26.82
C ILE A 326 97.40 70.60 -25.60
N GLN A 327 96.79 69.90 -24.65
CA GLN A 327 97.44 69.35 -23.46
C GLN A 327 98.41 68.22 -23.81
N ARG A 328 98.10 67.37 -24.81
CA ARG A 328 99.10 66.41 -25.35
C ARG A 328 100.30 67.08 -26.03
N ARG A 329 100.19 68.35 -26.42
CA ARG A 329 101.28 69.18 -26.96
C ARG A 329 102.06 69.89 -25.85
N LEU A 330 101.42 70.18 -24.72
CA LEU A 330 102.00 70.81 -23.52
C LEU A 330 102.74 69.80 -22.62
N SER A 331 102.24 68.58 -22.48
CA SER A 331 102.93 67.49 -21.75
C SER A 331 104.19 66.94 -22.45
N ARG A 332 104.55 67.46 -23.63
CA ARG A 332 105.85 67.25 -24.27
C ARG A 332 106.89 68.31 -23.88
N LEU A 333 106.51 69.39 -23.21
CA LEU A 333 107.34 70.58 -22.95
C LEU A 333 107.77 70.76 -21.49
N GLU A 334 107.19 70.05 -20.52
CA GLU A 334 107.54 70.17 -19.10
C GLU A 334 108.10 68.84 -18.57
N GLY A 335 109.40 68.63 -18.78
CA GLY A 335 110.17 67.62 -18.07
C GLY A 335 110.99 68.28 -16.95
N GLU A 336 110.86 67.76 -15.73
CA GLU A 336 111.95 67.26 -14.86
C GLU A 336 111.44 67.00 -13.43
N VAL A 337 112.00 65.95 -12.82
CA VAL A 337 111.65 65.42 -11.50
C VAL A 337 112.66 65.93 -10.47
N ASN A 338 112.20 66.34 -9.28
CA ASN A 338 113.04 66.57 -8.10
C ASN A 338 112.90 65.41 -7.10
N SER A 339 114.04 64.91 -6.62
CA SER A 339 114.20 63.64 -5.89
C SER A 339 113.58 63.60 -4.48
N ASP A 340 113.13 64.72 -3.92
CA ASP A 340 112.56 64.78 -2.56
C ASP A 340 111.04 64.53 -2.52
N GLU A 341 110.34 64.68 -3.66
CA GLU A 341 108.93 64.27 -3.78
C GLU A 341 108.78 62.76 -3.81
N LYS A 342 109.81 62.01 -4.24
CA LYS A 342 109.77 60.54 -4.36
C LYS A 342 109.64 59.86 -3.00
N GLU A 343 110.35 60.31 -1.98
CA GLU A 343 110.25 59.72 -0.62
C GLU A 343 108.92 60.07 0.06
N VAL A 344 108.42 61.30 -0.12
CA VAL A 344 107.09 61.70 0.40
C VAL A 344 105.96 60.95 -0.32
N LEU A 345 106.08 60.76 -1.64
CA LEU A 345 105.13 59.96 -2.43
C LEU A 345 105.25 58.47 -2.12
N GLU A 346 106.44 57.92 -1.86
CA GLU A 346 106.61 56.52 -1.43
C GLU A 346 106.00 56.28 -0.04
N GLY A 347 106.14 57.23 0.90
CA GLY A 347 105.45 57.21 2.19
C GLY A 347 103.93 57.30 2.04
N LYS A 348 103.43 58.22 1.20
CA LYS A 348 101.99 58.34 0.87
C LYS A 348 101.47 57.07 0.20
N VAL A 349 102.25 56.46 -0.69
CA VAL A 349 101.91 55.21 -1.37
C VAL A 349 101.89 54.04 -0.39
N ALA A 350 102.77 54.00 0.61
CA ALA A 350 102.73 52.98 1.66
C ALA A 350 101.49 53.12 2.55
N GLU A 351 101.12 54.34 2.96
CA GLU A 351 99.88 54.61 3.69
C GLU A 351 98.63 54.32 2.85
N LEU A 352 98.62 54.73 1.58
CA LEU A 352 97.53 54.43 0.64
C LEU A 352 97.41 52.94 0.36
N LYS A 353 98.53 52.20 0.28
CA LYS A 353 98.51 50.73 0.18
C LYS A 353 97.97 50.08 1.44
N LYS A 354 98.35 50.57 2.63
CA LYS A 354 97.81 50.07 3.91
C LYS A 354 96.30 50.31 4.02
N THR A 355 95.84 51.52 3.71
CA THR A 355 94.41 51.85 3.70
C THR A 355 93.65 51.08 2.62
N LEU A 356 94.23 50.86 1.43
CA LEU A 356 93.67 50.00 0.40
C LEU A 356 93.52 48.56 0.89
N GLU A 357 94.52 48.02 1.59
CA GLU A 357 94.49 46.66 2.12
C GLU A 357 93.46 46.50 3.25
N GLU A 358 93.32 47.50 4.11
CA GLU A 358 92.25 47.56 5.13
C GLU A 358 90.87 47.65 4.49
N LYS A 359 90.70 48.46 3.42
CA LYS A 359 89.45 48.56 2.67
C LYS A 359 89.14 47.29 1.89
N LYS A 360 90.13 46.61 1.32
CA LYS A 360 89.98 45.28 0.69
C LYS A 360 89.55 44.23 1.70
N LYS A 361 90.18 44.15 2.87
CA LYS A 361 89.76 43.24 3.95
C LYS A 361 88.33 43.53 4.43
N ALA A 362 87.96 44.80 4.55
CA ALA A 362 86.59 45.19 4.90
C ALA A 362 85.58 44.82 3.79
N TYR A 363 85.96 44.99 2.52
CA TYR A 363 85.17 44.61 1.36
C TYR A 363 84.99 43.08 1.26
N ASP A 364 86.05 42.30 1.45
CA ASP A 364 85.99 40.83 1.45
C ASP A 364 85.13 40.32 2.61
N ALA A 365 85.24 40.93 3.80
CA ALA A 365 84.37 40.62 4.93
C ALA A 365 82.90 40.95 4.63
N LEU A 366 82.62 42.11 4.03
CA LEU A 366 81.27 42.51 3.62
C LEU A 366 80.72 41.57 2.55
N GLN A 367 81.54 41.17 1.57
CA GLN A 367 81.14 40.25 0.52
C GLN A 367 80.90 38.84 1.06
N SER A 368 81.65 38.40 2.09
CA SER A 368 81.37 37.15 2.80
C SER A 368 80.03 37.20 3.56
N LEU A 369 79.70 38.33 4.19
CA LEU A 369 78.43 38.54 4.88
C LEU A 369 77.26 38.60 3.89
N TYR A 370 77.45 39.25 2.74
CA TYR A 370 76.45 39.30 1.68
C TYR A 370 76.15 37.91 1.11
N ARG A 371 77.19 37.08 0.92
CA ARG A 371 77.05 35.69 0.47
C ARG A 371 76.29 34.84 1.49
N LYS A 372 76.61 34.97 2.78
CA LYS A 372 75.85 34.32 3.87
C LYS A 372 74.40 34.79 3.92
N LEU A 373 74.13 36.07 3.70
CA LEU A 373 72.76 36.59 3.65
C LEU A 373 71.97 36.00 2.47
N GLN A 374 72.60 35.86 1.30
CA GLN A 374 71.99 35.20 0.14
C GLN A 374 71.70 33.72 0.40
N GLU A 375 72.63 33.00 1.03
CA GLU A 375 72.44 31.59 1.44
C GLU A 375 71.25 31.46 2.40
N MET A 376 71.18 32.29 3.45
CA MET A 376 70.04 32.29 4.38
C MET A 376 68.70 32.65 3.69
N MET A 377 68.71 33.54 2.70
CA MET A 377 67.49 33.86 1.93
C MET A 377 67.01 32.68 1.08
N VAL A 378 67.94 31.89 0.52
CA VAL A 378 67.59 30.69 -0.24
C VAL A 378 67.03 29.62 0.71
N GLU A 379 67.64 29.43 1.87
CA GLU A 379 67.14 28.52 2.92
C GLU A 379 65.75 28.92 3.42
N ASP A 380 65.50 30.20 3.70
CA ASP A 380 64.19 30.70 4.12
C ASP A 380 63.12 30.47 3.04
N ASN A 381 63.45 30.69 1.77
CA ASN A 381 62.54 30.41 0.67
C ASN A 381 62.26 28.90 0.50
N LEU A 382 63.26 28.05 0.69
CA LEU A 382 63.11 26.59 0.65
C LEU A 382 62.18 26.11 1.79
N LEU A 383 62.40 26.58 3.02
CA LEU A 383 61.56 26.30 4.17
C LEU A 383 60.12 26.79 3.98
N LYS A 384 59.91 27.97 3.37
CA LYS A 384 58.58 28.48 3.03
C LYS A 384 57.86 27.59 2.01
N LEU A 385 58.58 27.05 1.03
CA LEU A 385 58.01 26.12 0.05
C LEU A 385 57.65 24.77 0.69
N GLU A 386 58.49 24.24 1.57
CA GLU A 386 58.18 23.02 2.33
C GLU A 386 56.99 23.21 3.27
N LEU A 387 56.90 24.34 3.98
CA LEU A 387 55.73 24.70 4.79
C LEU A 387 54.46 24.77 3.95
N LYS A 388 54.50 25.36 2.76
CA LYS A 388 53.35 25.37 1.84
C LYS A 388 52.95 23.97 1.40
N ARG A 389 53.91 23.09 1.06
CA ARG A 389 53.64 21.69 0.68
C ARG A 389 53.01 20.92 1.82
N LEU A 390 53.55 21.03 3.03
CA LEU A 390 53.00 20.39 4.23
C LEU A 390 51.59 20.91 4.54
N ARG A 391 51.38 22.23 4.46
CA ARG A 391 50.06 22.84 4.68
C ARG A 391 49.02 22.34 3.68
N ASN A 392 49.36 22.28 2.39
CA ASN A 392 48.45 21.76 1.37
C ASN A 392 48.15 20.27 1.60
N THR A 393 49.17 19.49 1.99
CA THR A 393 48.98 18.07 2.30
C THR A 393 48.05 17.88 3.51
N LEU A 394 48.19 18.72 4.54
CA LEU A 394 47.31 18.73 5.71
C LEU A 394 45.88 19.11 5.33
N CYS A 395 45.68 20.16 4.52
CA CYS A 395 44.36 20.57 4.05
C CYS A 395 43.68 19.46 3.25
N ASN A 396 44.41 18.83 2.31
CA ASN A 396 43.90 17.71 1.52
C ASN A 396 43.52 16.51 2.40
N LYS A 397 44.31 16.20 3.43
CA LYS A 397 43.97 15.14 4.38
C LYS A 397 42.75 15.51 5.23
N ALA A 398 42.62 16.76 5.66
CA ALA A 398 41.45 17.24 6.41
C ALA A 398 40.16 17.16 5.57
N GLU A 399 40.20 17.57 4.31
CA GLU A 399 39.08 17.42 3.37
C GLU A 399 38.71 15.94 3.15
N LYS A 400 39.72 15.06 3.05
CA LYS A 400 39.49 13.63 2.90
C LYS A 400 38.86 13.01 4.15
N VAL A 401 39.27 13.44 5.35
CA VAL A 401 38.63 13.02 6.61
C VAL A 401 37.18 13.49 6.67
N LEU A 402 36.91 14.76 6.36
CA LEU A 402 35.55 15.31 6.34
C LEU A 402 34.63 14.58 5.34
N THR A 403 35.13 14.25 4.16
CA THR A 403 34.35 13.50 3.16
C THR A 403 34.07 12.07 3.62
N LEU A 404 35.05 11.39 4.24
CA LEU A 404 34.86 10.06 4.83
C LEU A 404 33.90 10.07 6.03
N GLU A 405 33.96 11.07 6.91
CA GLU A 405 33.01 11.22 8.02
C GLU A 405 31.59 11.46 7.51
N LYS A 406 31.43 12.28 6.47
CA LYS A 406 30.13 12.50 5.82
C LYS A 406 29.58 11.19 5.24
N GLN A 407 30.40 10.43 4.51
CA GLN A 407 30.01 9.12 3.97
C GLN A 407 29.67 8.12 5.08
N GLN A 408 30.41 8.12 6.19
CA GLN A 408 30.12 7.26 7.34
C GLN A 408 28.76 7.59 7.97
N LEU A 409 28.42 8.88 8.11
CA LEU A 409 27.13 9.30 8.64
C LEU A 409 25.97 8.94 7.69
N GLU A 410 26.15 9.13 6.38
CA GLU A 410 25.18 8.74 5.37
C GLU A 410 24.92 7.22 5.41
N LEU A 411 25.99 6.41 5.48
CA LEU A 411 25.87 4.96 5.61
C LEU A 411 25.19 4.54 6.91
N LYS A 412 25.51 5.17 8.05
CA LYS A 412 24.84 4.90 9.33
C LYS A 412 23.35 5.20 9.26
N LYS A 413 22.95 6.29 8.58
CA LYS A 413 21.55 6.64 8.37
C LYS A 413 20.84 5.60 7.51
N VAL A 414 21.42 5.22 6.38
CA VAL A 414 20.84 4.18 5.48
C VAL A 414 20.71 2.83 6.20
N ILE A 415 21.71 2.44 6.99
CA ILE A 415 21.64 1.20 7.79
C ILE A 415 20.51 1.29 8.81
N ALA A 416 20.36 2.42 9.52
CA ALA A 416 19.29 2.60 10.50
C ALA A 416 17.88 2.59 9.86
N GLU A 417 17.72 3.20 8.69
CA GLU A 417 16.47 3.15 7.93
C GLU A 417 16.18 1.71 7.49
N ARG A 418 17.18 1.01 6.96
CA ARG A 418 17.02 -0.37 6.48
C ARG A 418 16.72 -1.35 7.62
N THR A 419 17.31 -1.16 8.79
CA THR A 419 17.01 -2.01 9.96
C THR A 419 15.59 -1.79 10.46
N GLU A 420 15.07 -0.57 10.44
CA GLU A 420 13.68 -0.29 10.81
C GLU A 420 12.69 -0.84 9.78
N GLU A 421 12.99 -0.73 8.48
CA GLU A 421 12.20 -1.38 7.43
C GLU A 421 12.12 -2.89 7.65
N ILE A 422 13.26 -3.55 7.88
CA ILE A 422 13.32 -4.98 8.17
C ILE A 422 12.52 -5.30 9.44
N ARG A 423 12.60 -4.46 10.48
CA ARG A 423 11.84 -4.63 11.72
C ARG A 423 10.32 -4.58 11.46
N ILE A 424 9.86 -3.62 10.68
CA ILE A 424 8.44 -3.47 10.32
C ILE A 424 7.98 -4.65 9.47
N HIS A 425 8.76 -5.06 8.47
CA HIS A 425 8.44 -6.23 7.65
C HIS A 425 8.38 -7.52 8.47
N LYS A 426 9.31 -7.71 9.41
CA LYS A 426 9.28 -8.85 10.33
C LYS A 426 8.03 -8.83 11.21
N ALA A 427 7.69 -7.68 11.79
CA ALA A 427 6.48 -7.55 12.61
C ALA A 427 5.19 -7.81 11.82
N MET A 428 5.14 -7.37 10.55
CA MET A 428 4.03 -7.66 9.64
C MET A 428 3.92 -9.17 9.36
N LEU A 429 5.03 -9.83 9.05
CA LEU A 429 5.07 -11.28 8.81
C LEU A 429 4.66 -12.07 10.06
N ASP A 430 5.17 -11.70 11.24
CA ASP A 430 4.78 -12.32 12.51
C ASP A 430 3.26 -12.17 12.76
N SER A 431 2.67 -11.03 12.38
CA SER A 431 1.23 -10.83 12.46
C SER A 431 0.46 -11.71 11.47
N GLN A 432 0.96 -11.87 10.24
CA GLN A 432 0.34 -12.75 9.24
C GLN A 432 0.42 -14.22 9.68
N ILE A 433 1.55 -14.66 10.24
CA ILE A 433 1.71 -16.01 10.79
C ILE A 433 0.68 -16.26 11.90
N ARG A 434 0.50 -15.31 12.83
CA ARG A 434 -0.51 -15.43 13.88
C ARG A 434 -1.94 -15.56 13.34
N LEU A 435 -2.30 -14.81 12.30
CA LEU A 435 -3.62 -14.92 11.67
C LEU A 435 -3.80 -16.29 10.99
N LEU A 436 -2.79 -16.74 10.24
CA LEU A 436 -2.82 -18.07 9.60
C LEU A 436 -2.88 -19.21 10.63
N ASP A 437 -2.17 -19.08 11.76
CA ASP A 437 -2.27 -20.05 12.85
C ASP A 437 -3.68 -20.07 13.46
N GLN A 438 -4.32 -18.92 13.63
CA GLN A 438 -5.71 -18.84 14.09
C GLN A 438 -6.67 -19.50 13.09
N GLU A 439 -6.53 -19.25 11.80
CA GLU A 439 -7.31 -19.90 10.73
C GLU A 439 -7.08 -21.42 10.73
N ARG A 440 -5.83 -21.88 10.86
CA ARG A 440 -5.51 -23.31 10.99
C ARG A 440 -6.19 -23.93 12.20
N HIS A 441 -6.17 -23.26 13.35
CA HIS A 441 -6.85 -23.73 14.56
C HIS A 441 -8.37 -23.78 14.35
N HIS A 442 -8.96 -22.79 13.69
CA HIS A 442 -10.39 -22.77 13.37
C HIS A 442 -10.77 -23.94 12.44
N LEU A 443 -10.05 -24.13 11.34
CA LEU A 443 -10.28 -25.25 10.41
C LEU A 443 -10.08 -26.61 11.09
N SER A 444 -9.09 -26.72 11.98
CA SER A 444 -8.88 -27.94 12.76
C SER A 444 -10.05 -28.23 13.70
N ALA A 445 -10.61 -27.21 14.35
CA ALA A 445 -11.80 -27.36 15.19
C ALA A 445 -13.02 -27.78 14.37
N GLU A 446 -13.27 -27.16 13.22
CA GLU A 446 -14.34 -27.56 12.31
C GLU A 446 -14.16 -29.01 11.84
N PHE A 447 -12.94 -29.40 11.49
CA PHE A 447 -12.63 -30.78 11.10
C PHE A 447 -12.95 -31.78 12.23
N GLN A 448 -12.59 -31.47 13.47
CA GLN A 448 -12.92 -32.31 14.63
C GLN A 448 -14.43 -32.39 14.87
N GLU A 449 -15.17 -31.29 14.69
CA GLU A 449 -16.63 -31.30 14.78
C GLU A 449 -17.26 -32.21 13.69
N ARG A 450 -16.75 -32.14 12.45
CA ARG A 450 -17.19 -33.00 11.35
C ARG A 450 -16.88 -34.47 11.64
N LEU A 451 -15.70 -34.79 12.16
CA LEU A 451 -15.34 -36.14 12.60
C LEU A 451 -16.30 -36.63 13.68
N TRP A 452 -16.55 -35.82 14.71
CA TRP A 452 -17.50 -36.17 15.77
C TRP A 452 -18.91 -36.44 15.22
N LYS A 453 -19.36 -35.65 14.25
CA LYS A 453 -20.66 -35.84 13.60
C LYS A 453 -20.70 -37.13 12.78
N ILE A 454 -19.62 -37.48 12.09
CA ILE A 454 -19.48 -38.76 11.38
C ILE A 454 -19.54 -39.91 12.38
N ASP A 455 -18.78 -39.87 13.47
CA ASP A 455 -18.78 -40.93 14.47
C ASP A 455 -20.15 -41.09 15.14
N LYS A 456 -20.86 -39.98 15.40
CA LYS A 456 -22.25 -40.01 15.87
C LYS A 456 -23.18 -40.71 14.88
N LEU A 457 -23.04 -40.43 13.58
CA LEU A 457 -23.83 -41.08 12.53
C LEU A 457 -23.47 -42.56 12.39
N LYS A 458 -22.19 -42.93 12.47
CA LYS A 458 -21.74 -44.32 12.49
C LYS A 458 -22.36 -45.09 13.66
N ARG A 459 -22.26 -44.57 14.88
CA ARG A 459 -22.91 -45.18 16.06
C ARG A 459 -24.43 -45.31 15.88
N LYS A 460 -25.08 -44.30 15.29
CA LYS A 460 -26.53 -44.37 15.01
C LYS A 460 -26.85 -45.47 13.99
N TYR A 461 -26.03 -45.61 12.95
CA TYR A 461 -26.16 -46.66 11.95
C TYR A 461 -25.90 -48.05 12.55
N GLU A 462 -24.88 -48.20 13.40
CA GLU A 462 -24.60 -49.43 14.15
C GLU A 462 -25.79 -49.80 15.05
N ILE A 463 -26.31 -48.87 15.84
CA ILE A 463 -27.49 -49.09 16.69
C ILE A 463 -28.71 -49.46 15.84
N PHE A 464 -28.96 -48.77 14.73
CA PHE A 464 -30.05 -49.09 13.83
C PHE A 464 -29.91 -50.49 13.23
N THR A 465 -28.70 -50.86 12.81
CA THR A 465 -28.38 -52.18 12.26
C THR A 465 -28.58 -53.26 13.32
N LEU A 466 -28.09 -53.05 14.54
CA LEU A 466 -28.29 -53.94 15.69
C LEU A 466 -29.77 -54.06 16.08
N SER A 467 -30.54 -52.97 16.03
CA SER A 467 -31.98 -52.96 16.28
C SER A 467 -32.80 -53.67 15.19
N MET A 468 -32.26 -53.77 13.98
CA MET A 468 -32.86 -54.53 12.87
C MET A 468 -32.42 -56.01 12.87
N MET A 469 -31.54 -56.41 13.80
CA MET A 469 -31.24 -57.83 14.03
C MET A 469 -32.37 -58.48 14.86
N PRO A 470 -32.85 -59.69 14.49
CA PRO A 470 -33.77 -60.46 15.31
C PRO A 470 -33.14 -60.88 16.65
N PRO A 471 -33.93 -61.09 17.72
CA PRO A 471 -33.41 -61.56 19.00
C PRO A 471 -33.00 -63.04 18.89
N GLU A 472 -31.71 -63.28 19.17
CA GLU A 472 -31.05 -64.55 19.50
C GLU A 472 -31.23 -65.76 18.56
N GLY A 473 -30.12 -66.16 17.90
CA GLY A 473 -29.88 -67.59 17.62
C GLY A 473 -29.28 -67.98 16.27
N GLU A 474 -29.39 -67.15 15.23
CA GLU A 474 -28.90 -67.53 13.88
C GLU A 474 -27.84 -66.56 13.35
N GLU A 475 -26.81 -67.12 12.70
CA GLU A 475 -25.66 -66.43 12.13
C GLU A 475 -26.04 -65.17 11.34
N MET A 476 -25.19 -64.14 11.43
CA MET A 476 -25.33 -62.85 10.75
C MET A 476 -25.46 -63.04 9.23
N LYS A 477 -26.70 -63.10 8.74
CA LYS A 477 -26.99 -63.11 7.31
C LYS A 477 -27.70 -61.81 6.95
N SER A 478 -27.16 -61.14 5.93
CA SER A 478 -27.64 -59.85 5.42
C SER A 478 -29.13 -59.87 5.12
N GLN A 479 -29.84 -58.74 5.20
CA GLN A 479 -31.24 -58.61 4.82
C GLN A 479 -31.53 -59.13 3.40
N ALA A 480 -30.51 -59.08 2.52
CA ALA A 480 -30.55 -59.71 1.21
C ALA A 480 -30.74 -61.24 1.26
N TYR A 481 -30.15 -61.93 2.24
CA TYR A 481 -30.33 -63.38 2.44
C TYR A 481 -31.78 -63.74 2.75
N TYR A 482 -32.46 -63.00 3.61
CA TYR A 482 -33.86 -63.26 3.93
C TYR A 482 -34.79 -62.95 2.75
N ALA A 483 -34.49 -61.91 1.97
CA ALA A 483 -35.20 -61.64 0.73
C ALA A 483 -35.00 -62.75 -0.31
N ILE A 484 -33.77 -63.28 -0.43
CA ILE A 484 -33.45 -64.41 -1.32
C ILE A 484 -34.13 -65.69 -0.84
N LYS A 485 -34.13 -65.97 0.47
CA LYS A 485 -34.80 -67.14 1.05
C LYS A 485 -36.32 -67.08 0.85
N ALA A 486 -36.93 -65.93 1.10
CA ALA A 486 -38.37 -65.74 0.83
C ALA A 486 -38.70 -65.85 -0.66
N ALA A 487 -37.82 -65.40 -1.56
CA ALA A 487 -37.99 -65.58 -2.99
C ALA A 487 -37.87 -67.06 -3.41
N GLN A 488 -36.92 -67.80 -2.81
CA GLN A 488 -36.74 -69.24 -3.04
C GLN A 488 -37.93 -70.06 -2.52
N GLU A 489 -38.46 -69.74 -1.34
CA GLU A 489 -39.67 -70.38 -0.78
C GLU A 489 -40.89 -70.09 -1.65
N LYS A 490 -41.02 -68.86 -2.17
CA LYS A 490 -42.08 -68.50 -3.11
C LYS A 490 -41.98 -69.28 -4.43
N GLU A 491 -40.79 -69.47 -4.96
CA GLU A 491 -40.57 -70.24 -6.19
C GLU A 491 -40.82 -71.74 -5.98
N ALA A 492 -40.46 -72.29 -4.81
CA ALA A 492 -40.79 -73.67 -4.44
C ALA A 492 -42.31 -73.89 -4.33
N LEU A 493 -43.03 -72.95 -3.69
CA LEU A 493 -44.50 -73.00 -3.61
C LEU A 493 -45.16 -72.83 -4.99
N GLN A 494 -44.56 -72.03 -5.89
CA GLN A 494 -45.03 -71.90 -7.27
C GLN A 494 -44.87 -73.21 -8.04
N GLN A 495 -43.75 -73.91 -7.90
CA GLN A 495 -43.54 -75.23 -8.50
C GLN A 495 -44.51 -76.28 -7.95
N GLU A 496 -44.80 -76.24 -6.65
CA GLU A 496 -45.80 -77.12 -6.03
C GLU A 496 -47.23 -76.81 -6.55
N GLY A 497 -47.52 -75.54 -6.81
CA GLY A 497 -48.73 -75.10 -7.52
C GLY A 497 -48.83 -75.66 -8.94
N ASP A 498 -47.77 -75.53 -9.73
CA ASP A 498 -47.72 -76.04 -11.11
C ASP A 498 -47.89 -77.58 -11.17
N ASP A 499 -47.34 -78.30 -10.18
CA ASP A 499 -47.52 -79.76 -10.05
C ASP A 499 -48.96 -80.16 -9.70
N LEU A 500 -49.65 -79.35 -8.89
CA LEU A 500 -51.07 -79.52 -8.59
C LEU A 500 -51.92 -79.22 -9.83
N ASP A 501 -51.62 -78.16 -10.58
CA ASP A 501 -52.28 -77.84 -11.85
C ASP A 501 -52.11 -78.96 -12.89
N ALA A 502 -50.92 -79.58 -12.94
CA ALA A 502 -50.68 -80.75 -13.79
C ALA A 502 -51.53 -81.97 -13.37
N LYS A 503 -51.79 -82.16 -12.07
CA LYS A 503 -52.71 -83.18 -11.56
C LYS A 503 -54.16 -82.84 -11.89
N ILE A 504 -54.55 -81.58 -11.80
CA ILE A 504 -55.89 -81.09 -12.21
C ILE A 504 -56.10 -81.36 -13.70
N CYS A 505 -55.14 -81.02 -14.57
CA CYS A 505 -55.23 -81.31 -16.01
C CYS A 505 -55.36 -82.82 -16.31
N LYS A 506 -54.78 -83.71 -15.48
CA LYS A 506 -54.97 -85.15 -15.62
C LYS A 506 -56.37 -85.57 -15.19
N ALA A 507 -56.86 -85.05 -14.07
CA ALA A 507 -58.23 -85.27 -13.61
C ALA A 507 -59.27 -84.75 -14.62
N GLU A 508 -59.03 -83.61 -15.27
CA GLU A 508 -59.88 -83.08 -16.34
C GLU A 508 -59.91 -83.98 -17.58
N LYS A 509 -58.76 -84.57 -17.95
CA LYS A 509 -58.71 -85.58 -19.03
C LYS A 509 -59.46 -86.86 -18.66
N GLU A 510 -59.41 -87.27 -17.39
CA GLU A 510 -60.19 -88.38 -16.85
C GLU A 510 -61.69 -88.06 -16.82
N ILE A 511 -62.08 -86.83 -16.47
CA ILE A 511 -63.45 -86.34 -16.57
C ILE A 511 -63.91 -86.35 -18.03
N MET A 512 -63.12 -85.84 -18.99
CA MET A 512 -63.45 -85.94 -20.42
C MET A 512 -63.60 -87.40 -20.89
N ALA A 513 -62.79 -88.33 -20.38
CA ALA A 513 -62.92 -89.75 -20.68
C ALA A 513 -64.21 -90.36 -20.07
N MET A 514 -64.56 -89.95 -18.85
CA MET A 514 -65.83 -90.32 -18.20
C MET A 514 -67.04 -89.69 -18.89
N GLU A 515 -66.94 -88.45 -19.37
CA GLU A 515 -67.96 -87.76 -20.15
C GLU A 515 -68.17 -88.43 -21.51
N ASN A 516 -67.10 -88.85 -22.19
CA ASN A 516 -67.20 -89.66 -23.40
C ASN A 516 -67.89 -91.00 -23.13
N SER A 517 -67.61 -91.64 -21.99
CA SER A 517 -68.31 -92.86 -21.54
C SER A 517 -69.80 -92.59 -21.23
N LEU A 518 -70.10 -91.44 -20.61
CA LEU A 518 -71.45 -90.94 -20.36
C LEU A 518 -72.17 -90.54 -21.66
N CYS A 519 -71.45 -90.11 -22.70
CA CYS A 519 -71.99 -89.77 -24.02
C CYS A 519 -72.42 -91.04 -24.78
N VAL A 520 -71.66 -92.13 -24.66
CA VAL A 520 -72.06 -93.46 -25.16
C VAL A 520 -73.31 -93.95 -24.42
N LEU A 521 -73.38 -93.76 -23.10
CA LEU A 521 -74.54 -94.07 -22.26
C LEU A 521 -75.76 -93.18 -22.57
N LYS A 522 -75.56 -91.88 -22.77
CA LYS A 522 -76.59 -90.91 -23.18
C LYS A 522 -77.07 -91.19 -24.60
N ASN A 523 -76.24 -91.68 -25.51
CA ASN A 523 -76.66 -92.09 -26.85
C ASN A 523 -77.57 -93.33 -26.83
N TRP A 524 -77.35 -94.26 -25.91
CA TRP A 524 -78.27 -95.39 -25.67
C TRP A 524 -79.56 -94.92 -24.99
N ASN A 525 -79.48 -93.99 -24.03
CA ASN A 525 -80.66 -93.38 -23.38
C ASN A 525 -81.46 -92.46 -24.33
N ARG A 526 -80.82 -91.84 -25.32
CA ARG A 526 -81.43 -91.02 -26.38
C ARG A 526 -82.27 -91.86 -27.35
N HIS A 527 -81.92 -93.13 -27.54
CA HIS A 527 -82.72 -94.08 -28.32
C HIS A 527 -84.00 -94.51 -27.61
N TYR A 528 -84.02 -94.49 -26.26
CA TYR A 528 -85.20 -94.76 -25.44
C TYR A 528 -86.09 -93.53 -25.20
N LYS A 529 -85.50 -92.33 -25.11
CA LYS A 529 -86.25 -91.07 -24.92
C LYS A 529 -86.89 -90.48 -26.18
N ASN A 530 -86.52 -90.94 -27.37
CA ASN A 530 -87.14 -90.49 -28.64
C ASN A 530 -88.55 -91.06 -28.91
N SER A 531 -89.17 -91.76 -27.95
CA SER A 531 -90.53 -92.30 -28.09
C SER A 531 -91.67 -91.42 -27.53
N LEU A 532 -91.42 -90.29 -26.84
CA LEU A 532 -92.48 -89.40 -26.31
C LEU A 532 -92.04 -87.91 -26.28
N LYS A 533 -92.77 -87.04 -27.00
CA LYS A 533 -92.66 -85.55 -27.09
C LYS A 533 -93.61 -84.86 -26.07
N ALA A 534 -93.63 -83.55 -25.70
CA ALA A 534 -92.98 -82.25 -26.05
C ALA A 534 -93.25 -81.13 -24.96
N VAL A 535 -92.33 -80.14 -24.81
CA VAL A 535 -92.40 -78.61 -24.65
C VAL A 535 -93.48 -77.95 -23.74
N PRO A 536 -93.26 -76.88 -22.88
CA PRO A 536 -92.89 -75.48 -23.26
C PRO A 536 -92.11 -74.54 -22.26
N GLU A 537 -91.81 -73.33 -22.76
CA GLU A 537 -91.02 -72.16 -22.27
C GLU A 537 -91.76 -71.18 -21.33
N THR A 538 -91.03 -70.40 -20.48
CA THR A 538 -91.23 -68.96 -20.06
C THR A 538 -90.20 -68.57 -18.96
N SER A 539 -89.38 -67.51 -19.06
CA SER A 539 -89.58 -66.05 -18.77
C SER A 539 -89.01 -65.60 -17.40
N GLU A 540 -87.80 -65.00 -17.36
CA GLU A 540 -87.28 -64.20 -16.21
C GLU A 540 -86.07 -63.27 -16.55
N GLU A 541 -85.35 -63.48 -17.65
CA GLU A 541 -84.08 -62.75 -17.94
C GLU A 541 -84.22 -61.33 -18.54
N LEU A 542 -85.43 -60.83 -18.81
CA LEU A 542 -85.62 -59.54 -19.50
C LEU A 542 -85.71 -58.33 -18.55
N GLU A 543 -86.02 -58.54 -17.27
CA GLU A 543 -86.17 -57.47 -16.27
C GLU A 543 -84.84 -57.07 -15.59
N GLU A 544 -83.87 -57.97 -15.48
CA GLU A 544 -82.54 -57.67 -14.92
C GLU A 544 -81.66 -56.82 -15.84
N LYS A 545 -81.79 -57.02 -17.16
CA LYS A 545 -81.05 -56.23 -18.16
C LYS A 545 -81.40 -54.74 -18.10
N LEU A 546 -82.67 -54.40 -17.85
CA LEU A 546 -83.14 -53.01 -17.78
C LEU A 546 -82.67 -52.27 -16.51
N LYS A 547 -82.42 -52.98 -15.40
CA LYS A 547 -81.86 -52.39 -14.18
C LYS A 547 -80.36 -52.09 -14.34
N LEU A 548 -79.60 -53.03 -14.90
CA LEU A 548 -78.16 -52.86 -15.14
C LEU A 548 -77.83 -51.77 -16.19
N GLU A 549 -78.69 -51.58 -17.20
CA GLU A 549 -78.53 -50.46 -18.15
C GLU A 549 -78.82 -49.08 -17.53
N LYS A 550 -79.62 -49.02 -16.47
CA LYS A 550 -79.95 -47.78 -15.76
C LYS A 550 -78.81 -47.37 -14.81
N ASP A 551 -78.25 -48.32 -14.08
CA ASP A 551 -77.11 -48.09 -13.17
C ASP A 551 -75.83 -47.68 -13.94
N LYS A 552 -75.63 -48.24 -15.15
CA LYS A 552 -74.54 -47.83 -16.06
C LYS A 552 -74.66 -46.36 -16.51
N LYS A 553 -75.87 -45.89 -16.81
CA LYS A 553 -76.11 -44.49 -17.22
C LYS A 553 -75.86 -43.51 -16.07
N ASP A 554 -76.28 -43.85 -14.86
CA ASP A 554 -76.05 -43.02 -13.67
C ASP A 554 -74.57 -42.95 -13.29
N ALA A 555 -73.81 -44.03 -13.50
CA ALA A 555 -72.35 -44.05 -13.33
C ALA A 555 -71.64 -43.19 -14.39
N ASP A 556 -72.08 -43.25 -15.66
CA ASP A 556 -71.54 -42.45 -16.76
C ASP A 556 -71.79 -40.94 -16.57
N GLU A 557 -72.94 -40.55 -16.00
CA GLU A 557 -73.22 -39.15 -15.67
C GLU A 557 -72.36 -38.63 -14.51
N LYS A 558 -72.15 -39.42 -13.46
CA LYS A 558 -71.23 -39.10 -12.36
C LYS A 558 -69.78 -39.00 -12.85
N TYR A 559 -69.36 -39.86 -13.78
CA TYR A 559 -68.04 -39.78 -14.41
C TYR A 559 -67.89 -38.51 -15.26
N LYS A 560 -68.89 -38.15 -16.08
CA LYS A 560 -68.88 -36.91 -16.88
C LYS A 560 -68.90 -35.65 -16.00
N TYR A 561 -69.58 -35.69 -14.85
CA TYR A 561 -69.55 -34.59 -13.87
C TYR A 561 -68.17 -34.44 -13.23
N LYS A 562 -67.55 -35.54 -12.77
CA LYS A 562 -66.18 -35.52 -12.22
C LYS A 562 -65.15 -35.10 -13.27
N LYS A 563 -65.29 -35.53 -14.53
CA LYS A 563 -64.42 -35.11 -15.64
C LYS A 563 -64.55 -33.62 -15.96
N ARG A 564 -65.76 -33.05 -15.90
CA ARG A 564 -65.98 -31.59 -15.99
C ARG A 564 -65.36 -30.85 -14.81
N LYS A 565 -65.49 -31.37 -13.59
CA LYS A 565 -64.88 -30.78 -12.39
C LYS A 565 -63.35 -30.80 -12.43
N ILE A 566 -62.76 -31.88 -12.94
CA ILE A 566 -61.32 -31.98 -13.17
C ILE A 566 -60.87 -30.96 -14.21
N LYS A 567 -61.63 -30.77 -15.30
CA LYS A 567 -61.31 -29.77 -16.32
C LYS A 567 -61.37 -28.34 -15.78
N GLU A 568 -62.40 -28.01 -14.98
CA GLU A 568 -62.49 -26.70 -14.28
C GLU A 568 -61.32 -26.48 -13.30
N LEU A 569 -60.89 -27.53 -12.59
CA LEU A 569 -59.74 -27.45 -11.69
C LEU A 569 -58.42 -27.32 -12.45
N GLN A 570 -58.27 -27.99 -13.59
CA GLN A 570 -57.11 -27.85 -14.47
C GLN A 570 -57.02 -26.46 -15.09
N GLU A 571 -58.13 -25.88 -15.52
CA GLU A 571 -58.20 -24.50 -16.03
C GLU A 571 -57.88 -23.49 -14.91
N LYS A 572 -58.36 -23.71 -13.68
CA LYS A 572 -57.96 -22.92 -12.51
C LYS A 572 -56.48 -23.03 -12.20
N ILE A 573 -55.91 -24.24 -12.21
CA ILE A 573 -54.47 -24.44 -12.01
C ILE A 573 -53.66 -23.73 -13.10
N GLN A 574 -54.06 -23.84 -14.37
CA GLN A 574 -53.41 -23.10 -15.45
C GLN A 574 -53.50 -21.58 -15.28
N SER A 575 -54.67 -21.05 -14.89
CA SER A 575 -54.81 -19.62 -14.61
C SER A 575 -53.97 -19.15 -13.43
N MET A 576 -53.85 -19.95 -12.35
CA MET A 576 -53.00 -19.66 -11.21
C MET A 576 -51.52 -19.77 -11.57
N GLN A 577 -51.15 -20.72 -12.44
CA GLN A 577 -49.78 -20.88 -12.94
C GLN A 577 -49.38 -19.69 -13.83
N GLN A 578 -50.28 -19.24 -14.71
CA GLN A 578 -50.08 -18.03 -15.52
C GLN A 578 -49.94 -16.79 -14.63
N HIS A 579 -50.79 -16.65 -13.60
CA HIS A 579 -50.69 -15.57 -12.62
C HIS A 579 -49.37 -15.62 -11.83
N PHE A 580 -48.93 -16.81 -11.42
CA PHE A 580 -47.66 -17.01 -10.74
C PHE A 580 -46.47 -16.64 -11.63
N ASN A 581 -46.51 -16.99 -12.92
CA ASN A 581 -45.49 -16.59 -13.89
C ASN A 581 -45.45 -15.07 -14.07
N VAL A 582 -46.60 -14.39 -14.11
CA VAL A 582 -46.67 -12.92 -14.14
C VAL A 582 -46.09 -12.30 -12.86
N ILE A 583 -46.34 -12.89 -11.69
CA ILE A 583 -45.72 -12.44 -10.43
C ILE A 583 -44.20 -12.68 -10.44
N GLN A 584 -43.73 -13.81 -10.99
CA GLN A 584 -42.29 -14.07 -11.12
C GLN A 584 -41.60 -13.08 -12.05
N THR A 585 -42.21 -12.71 -13.18
CA THR A 585 -41.65 -11.69 -14.08
C THR A 585 -41.65 -10.31 -13.43
N GLN A 586 -42.71 -9.96 -12.68
CA GLN A 586 -42.73 -8.73 -11.87
C GLN A 586 -41.67 -8.73 -10.77
N GLN A 587 -41.45 -9.86 -10.09
CA GLN A 587 -40.39 -10.00 -9.08
C GLN A 587 -39.00 -9.85 -9.71
N ALA A 588 -38.79 -10.38 -10.92
CA ALA A 588 -37.53 -10.22 -11.65
C ALA A 588 -37.30 -8.74 -12.03
N LEU A 589 -38.32 -8.06 -12.56
CA LEU A 589 -38.26 -6.64 -12.90
C LEU A 589 -37.95 -5.77 -11.67
N LEU A 590 -38.62 -6.02 -10.53
CA LEU A 590 -38.35 -5.29 -9.28
C LEU A 590 -36.94 -5.56 -8.74
N LYS A 591 -36.40 -6.78 -8.91
CA LYS A 591 -35.01 -7.09 -8.56
C LYS A 591 -34.02 -6.34 -9.45
N GLU A 592 -34.31 -6.20 -10.74
CA GLU A 592 -33.48 -5.45 -11.69
C GLU A 592 -33.51 -3.95 -11.37
N GLN A 593 -34.70 -3.37 -11.17
CA GLN A 593 -34.85 -1.99 -10.69
C GLN A 593 -34.12 -1.76 -9.36
N LYS A 594 -34.16 -2.74 -8.43
CA LYS A 594 -33.40 -2.65 -7.17
C LYS A 594 -31.89 -2.61 -7.42
N LYS A 595 -31.36 -3.40 -8.37
CA LYS A 595 -29.94 -3.37 -8.74
C LYS A 595 -29.57 -2.03 -9.37
N GLU A 596 -30.39 -1.49 -10.26
CA GLU A 596 -30.17 -0.17 -10.88
C GLU A 596 -30.16 0.95 -9.82
N LYS A 597 -31.13 0.94 -8.89
CA LYS A 597 -31.16 1.91 -7.78
C LYS A 597 -29.96 1.73 -6.84
N GLN A 598 -29.52 0.50 -6.58
CA GLN A 598 -28.31 0.24 -5.80
C GLN A 598 -27.04 0.76 -6.49
N ALA A 599 -26.94 0.59 -7.81
CA ALA A 599 -25.83 1.15 -8.61
C ALA A 599 -25.85 2.68 -8.58
N LEU A 600 -27.02 3.30 -8.71
CA LEU A 600 -27.17 4.76 -8.60
C LEU A 600 -26.80 5.26 -7.19
N ILE A 601 -27.23 4.57 -6.13
CA ILE A 601 -26.84 4.90 -4.75
C ILE A 601 -25.32 4.77 -4.58
N PHE A 602 -24.70 3.75 -5.16
CA PHE A 602 -23.25 3.59 -5.10
C PHE A 602 -22.53 4.75 -5.81
N GLN A 603 -23.01 5.16 -6.99
CA GLN A 603 -22.48 6.30 -7.71
C GLN A 603 -22.65 7.61 -6.92
N LEU A 604 -23.85 7.86 -6.37
CA LEU A 604 -24.10 9.03 -5.54
C LEU A 604 -23.26 9.04 -4.25
N LYS A 605 -23.03 7.88 -3.63
CA LYS A 605 -22.11 7.77 -2.48
C LYS A 605 -20.68 8.11 -2.86
N LYS A 606 -20.22 7.63 -4.02
CA LYS A 606 -18.90 7.97 -4.55
C LYS A 606 -18.79 9.48 -4.81
N ASP A 607 -19.79 10.06 -5.47
CA ASP A 607 -19.84 11.50 -5.73
C ASP A 607 -19.85 12.31 -4.42
N ILE A 608 -20.59 11.88 -3.40
CA ILE A 608 -20.57 12.50 -2.06
C ILE A 608 -19.17 12.41 -1.43
N GLU A 609 -18.51 11.26 -1.48
CA GLU A 609 -17.13 11.10 -0.99
C GLU A 609 -16.14 11.99 -1.75
N GLU A 610 -16.32 12.17 -3.06
CA GLU A 610 -15.50 13.08 -3.87
C GLU A 610 -15.78 14.57 -3.55
N GLN A 611 -16.98 14.92 -3.09
CA GLN A 611 -17.34 16.28 -2.67
C GLN A 611 -16.89 16.60 -1.24
N LYS A 612 -16.78 15.62 -0.33
CA LYS A 612 -16.28 15.83 1.05
C LYS A 612 -14.93 16.56 1.15
N PRO A 613 -13.88 16.24 0.37
CA PRO A 613 -12.62 16.99 0.44
C PRO A 613 -12.75 18.43 -0.10
N LYS A 614 -13.62 18.66 -1.08
CA LYS A 614 -13.92 20.02 -1.60
C LYS A 614 -14.63 20.85 -0.55
N LEU A 615 -15.64 20.28 0.12
CA LEU A 615 -16.33 20.91 1.24
C LEU A 615 -15.37 21.19 2.41
N ASN A 616 -14.52 20.22 2.78
CA ASN A 616 -13.50 20.41 3.83
C ASN A 616 -12.50 21.51 3.48
N ARG A 617 -12.17 21.71 2.20
CA ARG A 617 -11.31 22.80 1.74
C ARG A 617 -12.01 24.16 1.91
N VAL A 618 -13.28 24.24 1.54
CA VAL A 618 -14.09 25.46 1.72
C VAL A 618 -14.31 25.75 3.21
N ILE A 619 -14.64 24.76 4.04
CA ILE A 619 -14.75 24.92 5.51
C ILE A 619 -13.42 25.40 6.12
N LYS A 620 -12.28 24.87 5.66
CA LYS A 620 -10.95 25.36 6.07
C LYS A 620 -10.69 26.80 5.62
N GLN A 621 -11.18 27.20 4.45
CA GLN A 621 -11.09 28.59 3.98
C GLN A 621 -12.03 29.52 4.76
N CYS A 622 -13.29 29.13 4.99
CA CYS A 622 -14.24 29.86 5.82
C CYS A 622 -13.72 30.00 7.25
N SER A 623 -13.25 28.93 7.90
CA SER A 623 -12.67 29.03 9.26
C SER A 623 -11.35 29.81 9.32
N LYS A 624 -10.65 29.98 8.20
CA LYS A 624 -9.49 30.88 8.09
C LYS A 624 -9.95 32.33 7.98
N LEU A 625 -10.93 32.62 7.14
CA LEU A 625 -11.54 33.95 7.00
C LEU A 625 -12.25 34.38 8.29
N SER A 626 -12.99 33.49 8.96
CA SER A 626 -13.60 33.74 10.27
C SER A 626 -12.55 34.04 11.34
N ARG A 627 -11.43 33.30 11.37
CA ARG A 627 -10.30 33.61 12.28
C ARG A 627 -9.59 34.92 11.92
N GLU A 628 -9.55 35.27 10.64
CA GLU A 628 -8.96 36.53 10.16
C GLU A 628 -9.85 37.73 10.57
N ILE A 629 -11.17 37.59 10.47
CA ILE A 629 -12.17 38.53 10.99
C ILE A 629 -12.10 38.63 12.53
N GLU A 630 -11.99 37.49 13.24
CA GLU A 630 -11.83 37.45 14.71
C GLU A 630 -10.47 38.01 15.18
N SER A 631 -9.41 37.91 14.38
CA SER A 631 -8.09 38.47 14.70
C SER A 631 -7.98 39.97 14.44
N GLN A 632 -8.84 40.53 13.57
CA GLN A 632 -9.04 41.97 13.42
C GLN A 632 -9.95 42.56 14.53
N ARG A 633 -10.41 41.70 15.46
CA ARG A 633 -11.29 42.03 16.58
C ARG A 633 -10.46 42.38 17.83
N GLU A 634 -10.19 43.66 18.04
CA GLU A 634 -9.87 44.14 19.39
C GLU A 634 -11.19 44.25 20.18
N GLY A 635 -11.51 43.20 20.95
CA GLY A 635 -12.56 43.11 21.97
C GLY A 635 -13.71 44.13 21.95
N GLY A 636 -14.82 43.78 21.28
CA GLY A 636 -16.11 44.49 21.37
C GLY A 636 -17.27 43.61 20.90
N PRO A 637 -18.53 43.85 21.34
CA PRO A 637 -19.69 43.03 20.95
C PRO A 637 -20.05 43.23 19.47
N GLU A 638 -20.73 42.22 18.88
CA GLU A 638 -21.10 42.14 17.45
C GLU A 638 -21.56 43.47 16.83
N THR A 639 -20.98 43.80 15.68
CA THR A 639 -21.36 44.96 14.86
C THR A 639 -22.77 44.78 14.28
N LEU A 640 -23.45 45.88 13.90
CA LEU A 640 -24.83 45.82 13.38
C LEU A 640 -24.90 45.04 12.05
N GLU A 641 -23.81 45.05 11.29
CA GLU A 641 -23.63 44.34 10.04
C GLU A 641 -23.50 42.82 10.26
N GLU A 642 -22.83 42.38 11.33
CA GLU A 642 -22.77 40.96 11.73
C GLU A 642 -24.17 40.44 12.14
N LYS A 643 -24.96 41.28 12.84
CA LYS A 643 -26.34 40.95 13.19
C LYS A 643 -27.26 40.89 11.97
N ASP A 644 -27.08 41.76 10.97
CA ASP A 644 -27.84 41.68 9.72
C ASP A 644 -27.46 40.44 8.89
N ILE A 645 -26.16 40.08 8.86
CA ILE A 645 -25.68 38.86 8.20
C ILE A 645 -26.30 37.63 8.88
N HIS A 646 -26.24 37.52 10.21
CA HIS A 646 -26.86 36.40 10.93
C HIS A 646 -28.37 36.36 10.76
N LEU A 647 -29.05 37.51 10.72
CA LEU A 647 -30.49 37.57 10.48
C LEU A 647 -30.84 37.13 9.05
N ARG A 648 -29.99 37.45 8.06
CA ARG A 648 -30.14 36.99 6.68
C ARG A 648 -29.86 35.50 6.52
N GLU A 649 -28.86 34.98 7.22
CA GLU A 649 -28.55 33.55 7.30
C GLU A 649 -29.70 32.78 7.97
N LEU A 650 -30.26 33.28 9.08
CA LEU A 650 -31.42 32.71 9.75
C LEU A 650 -32.68 32.73 8.88
N LYS A 651 -32.93 33.82 8.15
CA LYS A 651 -34.04 33.90 7.18
C LYS A 651 -33.84 32.93 6.01
N ALA A 652 -32.61 32.81 5.50
CA ALA A 652 -32.29 31.86 4.43
C ALA A 652 -32.41 30.40 4.91
N PHE A 653 -31.95 30.11 6.12
CA PHE A 653 -32.09 28.80 6.76
C PHE A 653 -33.56 28.45 6.96
N ASN A 654 -34.36 29.35 7.51
CA ASN A 654 -35.80 29.15 7.72
C ASN A 654 -36.53 28.94 6.38
N LYS A 655 -36.19 29.72 5.34
CA LYS A 655 -36.73 29.53 3.98
C LYS A 655 -36.36 28.16 3.39
N THR A 656 -35.15 27.67 3.66
CA THR A 656 -34.68 26.35 3.19
C THR A 656 -35.39 25.22 3.93
N VAL A 657 -35.56 25.34 5.25
CA VAL A 657 -36.31 24.38 6.07
C VAL A 657 -37.77 24.31 5.62
N ASN A 658 -38.41 25.47 5.38
CA ASN A 658 -39.77 25.51 4.88
C ASN A 658 -39.92 24.89 3.49
N GLN A 659 -38.92 25.05 2.61
CA GLN A 659 -38.91 24.40 1.30
C GLN A 659 -38.78 22.87 1.42
N VAL A 660 -37.87 22.39 2.27
CA VAL A 660 -37.70 20.95 2.51
C VAL A 660 -38.97 20.33 3.11
N ILE A 661 -39.64 21.03 4.02
CA ILE A 661 -40.92 20.59 4.59
C ILE A 661 -41.99 20.53 3.49
N ALA A 662 -42.08 21.54 2.62
CA ALA A 662 -43.03 21.55 1.50
C ALA A 662 -42.77 20.39 0.51
N ASP A 663 -41.51 20.13 0.14
CA ASP A 663 -41.13 19.06 -0.78
C ASP A 663 -41.41 17.66 -0.20
N VAL A 664 -41.22 17.48 1.12
CA VAL A 664 -41.53 16.21 1.82
C VAL A 664 -43.03 15.96 1.89
N LEU A 665 -43.82 17.02 2.09
CA LEU A 665 -45.28 16.96 2.09
C LEU A 665 -45.85 16.69 0.69
N GLU A 666 -45.22 17.21 -0.37
CA GLU A 666 -45.60 16.92 -1.76
C GLU A 666 -45.32 15.46 -2.13
N ALA A 667 -44.18 14.91 -1.69
CA ALA A 667 -43.82 13.53 -1.98
C ALA A 667 -44.61 12.47 -1.17
N ASN A 668 -45.18 12.84 -0.02
CA ASN A 668 -45.88 11.93 0.89
C ASN A 668 -47.16 12.56 1.47
N PRO A 669 -48.30 12.50 0.76
CA PRO A 669 -49.55 13.14 1.17
C PRO A 669 -50.09 12.64 2.52
N ASP A 670 -49.81 11.39 2.87
CA ASP A 670 -50.27 10.75 4.12
C ASP A 670 -49.67 11.38 5.38
N LEU A 671 -48.53 12.09 5.26
CA LEU A 671 -47.86 12.76 6.37
C LEU A 671 -48.41 14.16 6.65
N PHE A 672 -49.21 14.73 5.73
CA PHE A 672 -49.73 16.09 5.84
C PHE A 672 -50.54 16.29 7.10
N GLU A 673 -51.45 15.37 7.42
CA GLU A 673 -52.31 15.44 8.61
C GLU A 673 -51.50 15.38 9.92
N ALA A 674 -50.45 14.56 9.95
CA ALA A 674 -49.57 14.45 11.11
C ALA A 674 -48.73 15.74 11.31
N PHE A 675 -48.14 16.28 10.23
CA PHE A 675 -47.38 17.53 10.29
C PHE A 675 -48.28 18.72 10.65
N GLN A 676 -49.48 18.79 10.08
CA GLN A 676 -50.48 19.81 10.42
C GLN A 676 -50.80 19.78 11.92
N MET A 677 -51.10 18.60 12.49
CA MET A 677 -51.38 18.46 13.92
C MET A 677 -50.21 18.94 14.81
N TYR A 678 -48.97 18.63 14.45
CA TYR A 678 -47.80 19.08 15.22
C TYR A 678 -47.54 20.58 15.07
N PHE A 679 -47.74 21.16 13.89
CA PHE A 679 -47.56 22.59 13.65
C PHE A 679 -48.66 23.42 14.34
N ASP A 680 -49.91 22.95 14.30
CA ASP A 680 -51.04 23.54 15.02
C ASP A 680 -50.81 23.51 16.54
N LYS A 681 -50.25 22.42 17.07
CA LYS A 681 -49.92 22.28 18.51
C LYS A 681 -48.93 23.35 19.00
N TYR A 682 -48.05 23.86 18.13
CA TYR A 682 -47.08 24.90 18.46
C TYR A 682 -47.43 26.27 17.85
N ASN A 683 -48.64 26.45 17.32
CA ASN A 683 -49.12 27.68 16.65
C ASN A 683 -48.19 28.16 15.53
N LEU A 684 -47.65 27.23 14.73
CA LEU A 684 -46.83 27.53 13.56
C LEU A 684 -47.61 27.23 12.28
N GLU A 685 -47.54 28.10 11.28
CA GLU A 685 -48.20 27.87 9.99
C GLU A 685 -47.40 26.85 9.15
N LEU A 686 -48.08 25.85 8.59
CA LEU A 686 -47.45 24.82 7.77
C LEU A 686 -47.05 25.41 6.40
N PRO A 687 -45.78 25.28 5.96
CA PRO A 687 -45.33 25.85 4.70
C PRO A 687 -46.03 25.20 3.49
N VAL A 688 -46.80 25.98 2.71
CA VAL A 688 -47.43 25.54 1.47
C VAL A 688 -46.56 25.94 0.27
N ALA A 689 -46.30 25.01 -0.65
CA ALA A 689 -45.47 25.24 -1.83
C ALA A 689 -46.04 26.35 -2.72
N LEU A 690 -45.33 27.49 -2.83
CA LEU A 690 -45.60 28.51 -3.84
C LEU A 690 -44.91 28.09 -5.15
N SER A 691 -45.71 27.75 -6.17
CA SER A 691 -45.21 27.50 -7.53
C SER A 691 -44.53 28.74 -8.14
N PRO A 692 -43.54 28.58 -9.03
CA PRO A 692 -42.76 29.70 -9.56
C PRO A 692 -43.60 30.53 -10.53
N SER A 693 -44.11 31.68 -10.05
CA SER A 693 -44.67 32.70 -10.94
C SER A 693 -43.53 33.42 -11.64
N GLY A 694 -43.39 33.14 -12.93
CA GLY A 694 -42.56 33.92 -13.84
C GLY A 694 -43.00 35.38 -13.87
N SER A 695 -42.02 36.26 -13.79
CA SER A 695 -42.11 37.69 -14.01
C SER A 695 -42.85 38.02 -15.32
N GLN A 696 -43.85 38.90 -15.32
CA GLN A 696 -44.06 39.79 -16.46
C GLN A 696 -44.50 41.19 -16.04
N ILE A 697 -43.58 42.10 -16.35
CA ILE A 697 -43.70 43.54 -16.46
C ILE A 697 -44.73 43.90 -17.53
N SER A 698 -45.59 44.87 -17.25
CA SER A 698 -46.45 45.53 -18.22
C SER A 698 -45.82 46.82 -18.74
N GLN A 699 -45.57 46.92 -20.06
CA GLN A 699 -46.15 47.93 -20.98
C GLN A 699 -45.61 47.83 -22.44
N THR A 700 -46.46 47.29 -23.33
CA THR A 700 -46.87 47.76 -24.70
C THR A 700 -45.89 47.83 -25.91
N PRO A 701 -46.36 47.85 -27.19
CA PRO A 701 -47.13 46.79 -27.90
C PRO A 701 -46.74 46.61 -29.41
N GLN A 702 -47.06 45.45 -30.03
CA GLN A 702 -47.67 45.38 -31.38
C GLN A 702 -48.24 43.98 -31.72
N SER A 703 -49.57 43.96 -31.97
CA SER A 703 -50.45 43.21 -32.89
C SER A 703 -50.00 41.85 -33.48
N SER A 704 -50.82 40.80 -33.65
CA SER A 704 -52.25 40.69 -34.05
C SER A 704 -52.75 39.24 -33.83
N LEU A 705 -53.84 38.99 -33.09
CA LEU A 705 -55.24 38.67 -33.53
C LEU A 705 -55.50 37.21 -34.01
N PRO A 706 -56.73 36.65 -33.88
CA PRO A 706 -57.00 35.67 -32.82
C PRO A 706 -57.65 34.35 -33.28
N SER A 707 -57.78 33.46 -32.30
CA SER A 707 -58.51 32.18 -32.32
C SER A 707 -60.03 32.36 -32.28
N THR A 708 -60.77 31.37 -32.81
CA THR A 708 -62.16 31.10 -32.42
C THR A 708 -62.40 29.60 -32.21
N ARG A 709 -63.00 29.28 -31.04
CA ARG A 709 -63.96 28.21 -30.68
C ARG A 709 -63.94 26.91 -31.51
N GLY A 710 -63.87 25.72 -30.90
CA GLY A 710 -64.85 25.20 -29.93
C GLY A 710 -64.88 23.65 -29.97
N PRO A 711 -65.76 22.97 -29.20
CA PRO A 711 -65.32 21.88 -28.30
C PRO A 711 -65.95 20.49 -28.51
N SER A 712 -65.50 19.54 -27.67
CA SER A 712 -66.29 18.50 -26.95
C SER A 712 -66.25 17.02 -27.41
N ARG A 713 -65.65 16.19 -26.54
CA ARG A 713 -66.18 14.96 -25.88
C ARG A 713 -66.78 13.80 -26.72
N ARG A 714 -66.21 12.58 -26.61
CA ARG A 714 -66.73 11.38 -25.90
C ARG A 714 -66.02 10.05 -26.28
N THR A 715 -65.93 9.19 -25.26
CA THR A 715 -65.73 7.72 -25.12
C THR A 715 -66.18 6.85 -26.34
N SER A 716 -65.61 5.67 -26.69
CA SER A 716 -65.60 4.38 -25.96
C SER A 716 -65.11 3.21 -26.86
N ALA A 717 -64.43 2.23 -26.24
CA ALA A 717 -64.48 0.75 -26.41
C ALA A 717 -64.14 0.01 -27.74
N SER A 718 -63.14 -0.89 -27.57
CA SER A 718 -63.05 -2.32 -27.92
C SER A 718 -62.83 -2.83 -29.35
N SER A 719 -61.88 -3.79 -29.40
CA SER A 719 -61.89 -5.07 -30.14
C SER A 719 -61.03 -5.20 -31.40
N GLU A 720 -60.18 -6.22 -31.32
CA GLU A 720 -59.90 -7.26 -32.33
C GLU A 720 -59.03 -7.00 -33.58
N VAL A 721 -58.03 -7.90 -33.67
CA VAL A 721 -57.61 -8.65 -34.87
C VAL A 721 -56.68 -7.96 -35.89
N SER A 722 -55.51 -8.59 -36.03
CA SER A 722 -54.51 -8.45 -37.10
C SER A 722 -55.11 -8.63 -38.51
N PRO A 723 -54.49 -8.10 -39.58
CA PRO A 723 -53.42 -8.88 -40.21
C PRO A 723 -52.24 -8.06 -40.78
N ALA A 724 -51.10 -8.76 -40.95
CA ALA A 724 -50.16 -8.79 -42.10
C ALA A 724 -50.17 -7.60 -43.09
N LYS A 725 -49.09 -7.12 -43.70
CA LYS A 725 -47.78 -7.63 -44.18
C LYS A 725 -47.19 -6.41 -44.96
N VAL A 726 -45.90 -6.16 -45.22
CA VAL A 726 -44.87 -6.92 -45.97
C VAL A 726 -43.70 -5.90 -46.10
N VAL A 727 -42.46 -6.24 -45.68
CA VAL A 727 -41.28 -6.58 -46.56
C VAL A 727 -40.58 -5.30 -47.05
N GLU A 728 -39.27 -5.04 -46.88
CA GLU A 728 -38.00 -5.81 -46.87
C GLU A 728 -36.85 -4.83 -46.47
N LEU A 729 -35.58 -5.13 -46.18
CA LEU A 729 -34.68 -6.30 -46.24
C LEU A 729 -33.49 -6.03 -45.28
N THR A 730 -33.13 -7.08 -44.53
CA THR A 730 -31.79 -7.54 -44.05
C THR A 730 -30.52 -6.69 -44.25
N LEU A 731 -29.59 -6.79 -43.28
CA LEU A 731 -28.35 -7.60 -43.39
C LEU A 731 -27.64 -7.80 -42.00
N PRO A 732 -26.78 -8.83 -41.86
CA PRO A 732 -26.27 -9.38 -40.59
C PRO A 732 -24.75 -9.16 -40.35
N MET A 733 -24.29 -9.62 -39.17
CA MET A 733 -22.89 -9.73 -38.72
C MET A 733 -21.99 -10.59 -39.64
N PRO A 734 -20.65 -10.37 -39.63
CA PRO A 734 -19.74 -11.39 -39.09
C PRO A 734 -18.48 -10.85 -38.36
N THR A 735 -17.78 -11.80 -37.71
CA THR A 735 -16.51 -11.75 -36.93
C THR A 735 -15.23 -11.58 -37.77
N PRO A 736 -14.03 -11.40 -37.15
CA PRO A 736 -12.86 -10.76 -37.77
C PRO A 736 -11.71 -11.72 -38.16
N GLU A 737 -10.84 -11.28 -39.07
CA GLU A 737 -9.45 -11.79 -39.18
C GLU A 737 -8.48 -10.76 -39.82
N GLU A 738 -7.30 -10.67 -39.20
CA GLU A 738 -5.95 -10.44 -39.74
C GLU A 738 -5.39 -9.09 -40.28
N ALA A 739 -4.15 -8.87 -39.80
CA ALA A 739 -2.97 -8.28 -40.44
C ALA A 739 -2.66 -6.77 -40.34
N ALA A 740 -1.64 -6.52 -39.49
CA ALA A 740 -0.38 -5.82 -39.80
C ALA A 740 -0.34 -4.28 -39.97
N ALA A 741 0.57 -3.70 -39.18
CA ALA A 741 1.68 -2.84 -39.59
C ALA A 741 1.76 -1.44 -38.93
N LEU A 742 2.90 -1.28 -38.23
CA LEU A 742 3.78 -0.10 -38.18
C LEU A 742 3.36 1.14 -37.37
N GLY A 743 4.23 1.52 -36.44
CA GLY A 743 4.26 2.88 -35.89
C GLY A 743 4.94 3.03 -34.53
N SER A 744 6.23 2.68 -34.42
CA SER A 744 7.07 3.06 -33.29
C SER A 744 7.91 4.29 -33.64
N GLN A 745 7.85 5.33 -32.80
CA GLN A 745 8.91 6.32 -32.66
C GLN A 745 9.17 6.59 -31.17
N SER A 746 10.43 6.40 -30.79
CA SER A 746 11.06 6.86 -29.57
C SER A 746 12.10 7.93 -29.95
N ALA A 747 12.31 8.92 -29.08
CA ALA A 747 13.29 9.98 -29.30
C ALA A 747 14.19 10.23 -28.08
N SER A 748 15.50 10.06 -28.33
CA SER A 748 16.65 10.79 -27.74
C SER A 748 17.02 10.50 -26.27
N ARG A 749 18.29 10.48 -25.83
CA ARG A 749 19.60 10.90 -26.37
C ARG A 749 20.70 10.32 -25.43
N GLY A 750 21.75 9.63 -25.91
CA GLY A 750 23.13 10.15 -26.11
C GLY A 750 24.08 9.62 -25.00
N SER A 751 25.39 9.37 -25.15
CA SER A 751 26.38 9.38 -26.23
C SER A 751 27.68 8.79 -25.63
N THR A 752 28.46 7.97 -26.37
CA THR A 752 29.94 7.96 -26.32
C THR A 752 30.53 7.15 -27.49
N SER A 753 31.75 7.53 -27.85
CA SER A 753 32.42 7.49 -29.16
C SER A 753 33.61 6.52 -29.25
N GLY A 754 34.01 6.16 -30.49
CA GLY A 754 35.37 5.75 -30.89
C GLY A 754 35.51 4.26 -31.24
N ILE A 755 35.38 3.83 -32.51
CA ILE A 755 36.34 3.82 -33.63
C ILE A 755 37.60 2.95 -33.41
N SER A 756 37.69 1.96 -34.30
CA SER A 756 38.72 0.96 -34.56
C SER A 756 39.97 1.53 -35.27
N GLU A 757 41.17 1.02 -34.98
CA GLU A 757 42.02 0.27 -35.94
C GLU A 757 43.51 0.20 -35.55
N ARG A 758 44.07 -1.02 -35.69
CA ARG A 758 45.40 -1.40 -36.23
C ARG A 758 46.68 -0.65 -35.82
N ARG A 759 47.65 -1.44 -35.31
CA ARG A 759 48.86 -2.03 -35.98
C ARG A 759 50.12 -1.97 -35.10
N LYS A 760 50.83 -3.11 -35.04
CA LYS A 760 52.30 -3.32 -34.90
C LYS A 760 52.94 -2.72 -33.62
N THR A 761 53.62 -3.44 -32.74
CA THR A 761 54.59 -4.55 -32.84
C THR A 761 54.65 -5.25 -31.50
#